data_AF-A0A8F3AHE7-F1
#
_entry.id   AF-A0A8F3AHE7-F1
#
_cell.length_a   1.000
_cell.length_b   1.000
_cell.length_c   1.000
_cell.angle_alpha   90.00
_cell.angle_beta   90.00
_cell.angle_gamma   90.00
#
_symmetry.space_group_name_H-M   'P 1'
#
loop_
_entity.id
_entity.type
_entity.pdbx_description
1 polymer ?
#
loop_
_entity_poly.entity_id
_entity_poly.type
_entity_poly.pdbx_seq_one_letter_code
_entity_poly.pdbx_strand_id
1 'polypeptide(L)'
;MGKTEARVRPRKTVKEHSRKFKTNQVVIGNSRIARIDDTDVGNPQLDLLSQLFLKKKLSGRYSKTLKRQLAENLPLLVGSGYPEVNFEIHLFLSTIVTNYVCSWYTKLGTDNYDFVEEVYSTLCFVTRDLMMRIEHALRGDKSLFLIDDLATILDRHLRETHLEGGEFYFLREAKFQQQNVHRVTKPLTNQEIVEQYLASQHAIFDPHTRPSDTQDQSSDIRILYFRVLAHKLLETTFARSKGKNPLSSEIVRSFVVNLMGDFVLEKLFMKLSSPSFVLQTVVAKVVEVTSEQEKTGSPVSWSGKIQQAYSSFMLFIYAAKMKKQEVLNTEVRGQSWSPFKSPVFSLLNTLTGFPNRLPNLFFVMCMFQTFITSLGVVTAKLNTFVSSYILKWVSSSWVLEDKNLAANLMNLRKLLFEQDNAEQSNQIHSRQELGELLFKNFKALLSNLGCSAEWLSYKEESELDAIASIVNTLSQFEGSCICNDGPDQSKLNQLLIIQALDLIIARLYPELVKPTGVRNTLELFALGNYDSYLRHKSDFLELSPCMAKKLVELTLISACNENEGREVSFEVLMRDYSLKSALEGRYEALEVILMEMIDKNLIIASMDEGKGTVKFLESLSVRDAYNSDRYTLQILEEKEIRKRSVQEARTFLEHYLNTRIVPAQAELKDAGASAQ
;
A
#
# COMPACT_ATOMS: atom_id res chain seq x y z
N MET A 1 -48.00 37.20 61.67
CA MET A 1 -47.81 38.34 60.74
C MET A 1 -46.54 39.08 61.13
N GLY A 2 -45.70 39.40 60.14
CA GLY A 2 -44.57 40.37 60.21
C GLY A 2 -43.26 39.81 60.77
N LYS A 3 -42.19 39.52 59.99
CA LYS A 3 -41.22 40.43 59.31
C LYS A 3 -40.59 41.44 60.28
N THR A 4 -39.28 41.70 60.36
CA THR A 4 -38.00 41.26 59.78
C THR A 4 -36.96 42.03 60.59
N GLU A 5 -35.71 41.55 60.77
CA GLU A 5 -34.54 42.43 60.60
C GLU A 5 -33.24 41.64 60.58
N ALA A 6 -32.41 41.97 59.59
CA ALA A 6 -31.14 41.34 59.29
C ALA A 6 -29.98 42.22 59.79
N ARG A 7 -28.90 41.60 60.26
CA ARG A 7 -27.57 42.26 60.30
C ARG A 7 -26.44 41.29 59.93
N VAL A 8 -25.95 41.50 58.71
CA VAL A 8 -24.55 41.61 58.24
C VAL A 8 -23.54 40.51 58.61
N ARG A 9 -23.00 39.90 57.55
CA ARG A 9 -21.89 38.92 57.48
C ARG A 9 -20.51 39.58 57.58
N PRO A 10 -19.47 38.89 58.07
CA PRO A 10 -18.09 39.18 57.68
C PRO A 10 -17.68 38.41 56.41
N ARG A 11 -16.90 39.09 55.56
CA ARG A 11 -16.26 38.57 54.33
C ARG A 11 -15.28 37.43 54.66
N LYS A 12 -15.38 36.33 53.91
CA LYS A 12 -14.30 35.33 53.79
C LYS A 12 -13.52 35.53 52.49
N THR A 13 -12.22 35.28 52.61
CA THR A 13 -11.11 35.40 51.66
C THR A 13 -11.20 34.47 50.44
N VAL A 14 -10.53 34.87 49.36
CA VAL A 14 -10.41 34.26 48.02
C VAL A 14 -9.95 32.78 47.97
N LYS A 15 -9.72 32.12 49.12
CA LYS A 15 -9.40 30.67 49.22
C LYS A 15 -10.62 29.72 49.21
N GLU A 16 -11.87 30.23 49.22
CA GLU A 16 -13.07 29.38 49.20
C GLU A 16 -13.67 29.11 47.79
N HIS A 17 -13.19 29.76 46.73
CA HIS A 17 -13.69 29.52 45.36
C HIS A 17 -12.95 28.43 44.56
N SER A 18 -11.75 28.01 44.97
CA SER A 18 -10.99 26.96 44.27
C SER A 18 -11.26 25.53 44.77
N ARG A 19 -12.14 25.35 45.77
CA ARG A 19 -12.55 24.02 46.28
C ARG A 19 -13.92 23.54 45.80
N LYS A 20 -14.61 24.27 44.91
CA LYS A 20 -15.95 23.90 44.40
C LYS A 20 -16.00 23.26 43.00
N PHE A 21 -14.85 22.87 42.42
CA PHE A 21 -14.81 22.12 41.14
C PHE A 21 -14.11 20.75 41.23
N LYS A 22 -13.83 20.26 42.44
CA LYS A 22 -13.52 18.85 42.69
C LYS A 22 -14.51 18.37 43.75
N THR A 23 -15.01 17.15 43.59
CA THR A 23 -16.06 16.48 44.39
C THR A 23 -17.51 16.96 44.18
N ASN A 24 -18.13 16.43 43.13
CA ASN A 24 -19.53 15.99 43.19
C ASN A 24 -19.55 14.48 42.93
N GLN A 25 -19.13 13.71 43.95
CA GLN A 25 -19.72 12.40 44.19
C GLN A 25 -21.12 12.67 44.73
N VAL A 26 -22.15 12.44 43.90
CA VAL A 26 -23.53 12.45 44.36
C VAL A 26 -23.86 11.05 44.84
N VAL A 27 -23.92 10.90 46.16
CA VAL A 27 -24.58 9.77 46.83
C VAL A 27 -26.09 9.99 46.73
N ILE A 28 -26.78 9.12 45.99
CA ILE A 28 -28.23 8.96 46.07
C ILE A 28 -28.55 7.47 46.31
N GLY A 29 -29.02 7.19 47.52
CA GLY A 29 -30.13 6.28 47.83
C GLY A 29 -30.03 4.79 47.46
N ASN A 30 -29.72 3.97 48.48
CA ASN A 30 -30.19 2.61 48.72
C ASN A 30 -30.76 1.80 47.53
N SER A 31 -29.89 1.30 46.68
CA SER A 31 -30.06 -0.01 46.06
C SER A 31 -28.80 -0.82 46.36
N ARG A 32 -28.96 -2.07 46.80
CA ARG A 32 -27.83 -2.97 47.06
C ARG A 32 -27.06 -3.15 45.75
N ILE A 33 -25.98 -2.39 45.57
CA ILE A 33 -24.91 -2.75 44.65
C ILE A 33 -24.31 -4.01 45.26
N ALA A 34 -24.75 -5.16 44.73
CA ALA A 34 -24.05 -6.40 44.96
C ALA A 34 -22.59 -6.18 44.57
N ARG A 35 -21.67 -6.53 45.48
CA ARG A 35 -20.30 -6.82 45.08
C ARG A 35 -20.41 -7.89 44.01
N ILE A 36 -20.14 -7.53 42.76
CA ILE A 36 -20.00 -8.47 41.68
C ILE A 36 -18.66 -9.13 41.95
N ASP A 37 -18.70 -10.34 42.50
CA ASP A 37 -17.55 -11.24 42.49
C ASP A 37 -17.13 -11.43 41.02
N ASP A 38 -15.81 -11.43 40.75
CA ASP A 38 -15.14 -11.43 39.44
C ASP A 38 -15.39 -12.68 38.56
N THR A 39 -16.52 -13.38 38.72
CA THR A 39 -16.91 -14.55 37.93
C THR A 39 -18.18 -14.36 37.10
N ASP A 40 -18.82 -13.18 37.13
CA ASP A 40 -20.16 -12.92 36.55
C ASP A 40 -20.20 -11.89 35.40
N VAL A 41 -19.09 -11.60 34.72
CA VAL A 41 -19.08 -10.65 33.60
C VAL A 41 -19.49 -11.36 32.29
N GLY A 42 -20.71 -11.07 31.83
CA GLY A 42 -21.13 -11.33 30.45
C GLY A 42 -20.15 -10.70 29.45
N ASN A 43 -19.69 -11.46 28.46
CA ASN A 43 -18.94 -10.98 27.32
C ASN A 43 -19.88 -10.13 26.42
N PRO A 44 -19.78 -8.79 26.44
CA PRO A 44 -20.74 -7.91 25.77
C PRO A 44 -20.72 -8.06 24.24
N GLN A 45 -19.61 -8.55 23.68
CA GLN A 45 -19.48 -8.85 22.26
C GLN A 45 -20.38 -10.03 21.85
N LEU A 46 -20.41 -11.10 22.66
CA LEU A 46 -21.28 -12.25 22.43
C LEU A 46 -22.76 -11.91 22.64
N ASP A 47 -23.05 -11.03 23.60
CA ASP A 47 -24.41 -10.56 23.86
C ASP A 47 -24.96 -9.76 22.66
N LEU A 48 -24.15 -8.88 22.06
CA LEU A 48 -24.51 -8.16 20.84
C LEU A 48 -24.80 -9.13 19.67
N LEU A 49 -23.91 -10.09 19.42
CA LEU A 49 -24.11 -11.06 18.34
C LEU A 49 -25.38 -11.90 18.55
N SER A 50 -25.65 -12.27 19.80
CA SER A 50 -26.85 -13.05 20.14
C SER A 50 -28.13 -12.23 19.99
N GLN A 51 -28.08 -10.93 20.26
CA GLN A 51 -29.20 -10.02 20.01
C GLN A 51 -29.47 -9.84 18.52
N LEU A 52 -28.43 -9.66 17.70
CA LEU A 52 -28.56 -9.47 16.24
C LEU A 52 -29.04 -10.75 15.53
N PHE A 53 -28.45 -11.91 15.82
CA PHE A 53 -28.68 -13.12 15.03
C PHE A 53 -29.61 -14.15 15.68
N LEU A 54 -29.70 -14.19 17.02
CA LEU A 54 -30.59 -15.11 17.74
C LEU A 54 -31.83 -14.40 18.29
N LYS A 55 -31.90 -13.06 18.23
CA LYS A 55 -32.96 -12.22 18.80
C LYS A 55 -33.30 -12.56 20.25
N LYS A 56 -32.29 -12.98 21.03
CA LYS A 56 -32.42 -13.36 22.45
C LYS A 56 -31.50 -12.49 23.30
N LYS A 57 -32.05 -11.88 24.35
CA LYS A 57 -31.25 -11.26 25.42
C LYS A 57 -30.76 -12.36 26.34
N LEU A 58 -29.47 -12.66 26.28
CA LEU A 58 -28.87 -13.68 27.15
C LEU A 58 -28.57 -13.06 28.50
N SER A 59 -29.12 -13.66 29.55
CA SER A 59 -28.76 -13.38 30.94
C SER A 59 -28.17 -14.66 31.53
N GLY A 60 -26.84 -14.76 31.56
CA GLY A 60 -26.12 -15.78 32.33
C GLY A 60 -25.59 -17.01 31.56
N ARG A 61 -24.38 -17.43 31.96
CA ARG A 61 -23.54 -18.59 31.56
C ARG A 61 -23.49 -18.96 30.08
N TYR A 62 -22.37 -18.62 29.45
CA TYR A 62 -21.96 -19.07 28.12
C TYR A 62 -21.79 -20.60 28.06
N SER A 63 -22.75 -21.29 27.45
CA SER A 63 -22.63 -22.72 27.14
C SER A 63 -21.87 -22.93 25.81
N LYS A 64 -21.08 -24.00 25.72
CA LYS A 64 -20.51 -24.48 24.43
C LYS A 64 -21.59 -24.64 23.35
N THR A 65 -22.82 -24.97 23.76
CA THR A 65 -23.98 -25.09 22.87
C THR A 65 -24.38 -23.76 22.24
N LEU A 66 -24.29 -22.65 22.99
CA LEU A 66 -24.61 -21.32 22.47
C LEU A 66 -23.58 -20.86 21.43
N LYS A 67 -22.28 -21.07 21.70
CA LYS A 67 -21.23 -20.77 20.72
C LYS A 67 -21.44 -21.53 19.40
N ARG A 68 -21.86 -22.80 19.49
CA ARG A 68 -22.19 -23.61 18.32
C ARG A 68 -23.41 -23.08 17.56
N GLN A 69 -24.50 -22.77 18.27
CA GLN A 69 -25.70 -22.17 17.66
C GLN A 69 -25.42 -20.81 17.03
N LEU A 70 -24.56 -19.99 17.63
CA LEU A 70 -24.15 -18.71 17.06
C LEU A 70 -23.30 -18.94 15.80
N ALA A 71 -22.30 -19.82 15.86
CA ALA A 71 -21.44 -20.15 14.72
C ALA A 71 -22.23 -20.69 13.52
N GLU A 72 -23.32 -21.43 13.75
CA GLU A 72 -24.21 -21.95 12.70
C GLU A 72 -25.09 -20.86 12.05
N ASN A 73 -25.37 -19.76 12.74
CA ASN A 73 -26.23 -18.66 12.24
C ASN A 73 -25.46 -17.41 11.78
N LEU A 74 -24.16 -17.33 12.07
CA LEU A 74 -23.32 -16.21 11.63
C LEU A 74 -23.05 -16.29 10.12
N PRO A 75 -23.02 -15.16 9.41
CA PRO A 75 -22.69 -15.14 7.99
C PRO A 75 -21.23 -15.59 7.77
N LEU A 76 -20.96 -16.21 6.62
CA LEU A 76 -19.60 -16.57 6.23
C LEU A 76 -18.88 -15.34 5.65
N LEU A 77 -17.86 -14.87 6.36
CA LEU A 77 -16.94 -13.82 5.95
C LEU A 77 -15.66 -14.38 5.30
N VAL A 78 -15.29 -15.61 5.67
CA VAL A 78 -14.13 -16.35 5.14
C VAL A 78 -14.59 -17.66 4.49
N GLY A 79 -13.76 -18.27 3.64
CA GLY A 79 -14.01 -19.59 3.08
C GLY A 79 -14.35 -20.64 4.14
N SER A 80 -15.19 -21.61 3.78
CA SER A 80 -15.74 -22.62 4.70
C SER A 80 -14.70 -23.52 5.40
N GLY A 81 -13.44 -23.47 4.98
CA GLY A 81 -12.32 -24.16 5.62
C GLY A 81 -11.81 -23.53 6.91
N TYR A 82 -12.28 -22.32 7.27
CA TYR A 82 -11.78 -21.55 8.42
C TYR A 82 -12.91 -21.11 9.39
N PRO A 83 -13.65 -22.05 10.01
CA PRO A 83 -14.76 -21.72 10.89
C PRO A 83 -14.35 -20.97 12.17
N GLU A 84 -13.21 -21.29 12.77
CA GLU A 84 -12.75 -20.61 13.98
C GLU A 84 -12.31 -19.17 13.68
N VAL A 85 -11.61 -18.94 12.58
CA VAL A 85 -11.28 -17.59 12.11
C VAL A 85 -12.54 -16.78 11.82
N ASN A 86 -13.54 -17.38 11.15
CA ASN A 86 -14.81 -16.68 10.87
C ASN A 86 -15.50 -16.20 12.16
N PHE A 87 -15.50 -17.05 13.18
CA PHE A 87 -16.07 -16.71 14.49
C PHE A 87 -15.29 -15.58 15.18
N GLU A 88 -13.96 -15.64 15.18
CA GLU A 88 -13.13 -14.60 15.79
C GLU A 88 -13.21 -13.26 15.04
N ILE A 89 -13.37 -13.26 13.71
CA ILE A 89 -13.65 -12.02 12.95
C ILE A 89 -14.96 -11.40 13.41
N HIS A 90 -16.01 -12.19 13.62
CA HIS A 90 -17.26 -11.68 14.16
C HIS A 90 -17.13 -11.10 15.57
N LEU A 91 -16.31 -11.72 16.43
CA LEU A 91 -15.98 -11.15 17.74
C LEU A 91 -15.17 -9.85 17.63
N PHE A 92 -14.28 -9.75 16.64
CA PHE A 92 -13.54 -8.52 16.36
C PHE A 92 -14.47 -7.39 15.95
N LEU A 93 -15.37 -7.64 15.00
CA LEU A 93 -16.35 -6.67 14.52
C LEU A 93 -17.35 -6.27 15.62
N SER A 94 -17.83 -7.23 16.41
CA SER A 94 -18.73 -6.91 17.53
C SER A 94 -18.00 -6.12 18.63
N THR A 95 -16.70 -6.34 18.85
CA THR A 95 -15.90 -5.48 19.75
C THR A 95 -15.89 -4.02 19.28
N ILE A 96 -15.69 -3.79 17.98
CA ILE A 96 -15.73 -2.44 17.38
C ILE A 96 -17.11 -1.81 17.60
N VAL A 97 -18.18 -2.52 17.24
CA VAL A 97 -19.54 -1.99 17.34
C VAL A 97 -19.93 -1.74 18.80
N THR A 98 -19.61 -2.66 19.71
CA THR A 98 -19.87 -2.47 21.15
C THR A 98 -19.14 -1.24 21.70
N ASN A 99 -17.86 -1.09 21.40
CA ASN A 99 -17.03 -0.03 21.99
C ASN A 99 -17.31 1.35 21.39
N TYR A 100 -17.59 1.45 20.09
CA TYR A 100 -17.72 2.74 19.39
C TYR A 100 -19.14 3.11 18.97
N VAL A 101 -20.06 2.16 18.86
CA VAL A 101 -21.45 2.42 18.45
C VAL A 101 -22.39 2.26 19.63
N CYS A 102 -22.43 1.08 20.25
CA CYS A 102 -23.33 0.81 21.37
C CYS A 102 -23.03 1.68 22.59
N SER A 103 -21.76 2.08 22.80
CA SER A 103 -21.32 2.90 23.94
C SER A 103 -22.00 4.26 24.06
N TRP A 104 -22.51 4.82 22.96
CA TRP A 104 -23.33 6.03 22.95
C TRP A 104 -24.77 5.76 22.50
N TYR A 105 -24.99 4.85 21.56
CA TYR A 105 -26.33 4.58 21.02
C TYR A 105 -27.28 4.01 22.07
N THR A 106 -26.80 3.10 22.92
CA THR A 106 -27.63 2.53 24.01
C THR A 106 -27.99 3.56 25.09
N LYS A 107 -27.22 4.64 25.22
CA LYS A 107 -27.50 5.75 26.15
C LYS A 107 -28.66 6.63 25.67
N LEU A 108 -29.07 6.53 24.41
CA LEU A 108 -30.23 7.24 23.88
C LEU A 108 -31.57 6.63 24.33
N GLY A 109 -31.55 5.53 25.09
CA GLY A 109 -32.76 4.90 25.64
C GLY A 109 -33.64 4.25 24.58
N THR A 110 -33.07 3.90 23.43
CA THR A 110 -33.78 3.23 22.34
C THR A 110 -33.54 1.73 22.39
N ASP A 111 -34.61 0.94 22.35
CA ASP A 111 -34.55 -0.53 22.22
C ASP A 111 -34.46 -0.98 20.74
N ASN A 112 -34.40 -0.02 19.81
CA ASN A 112 -34.33 -0.32 18.38
C ASN A 112 -32.88 -0.55 17.95
N TYR A 113 -32.54 -1.80 17.57
CA TYR A 113 -31.23 -2.19 17.07
C TYR A 113 -31.07 -2.08 15.54
N ASP A 114 -32.07 -1.60 14.80
CA ASP A 114 -32.03 -1.51 13.32
C ASP A 114 -30.78 -0.76 12.83
N PHE A 115 -30.43 0.37 13.46
CA PHE A 115 -29.24 1.14 13.13
C PHE A 115 -27.94 0.35 13.40
N VAL A 116 -27.88 -0.34 14.55
CA VAL A 116 -26.72 -1.16 14.92
C VAL A 116 -26.56 -2.34 13.96
N GLU A 117 -27.66 -2.94 13.55
CA GLU A 117 -27.71 -4.01 12.54
C GLU A 117 -27.24 -3.50 11.16
N GLU A 118 -27.62 -2.30 10.74
CA GLU A 118 -27.17 -1.69 9.49
C GLU A 118 -25.66 -1.37 9.50
N VAL A 119 -25.14 -0.82 10.60
CA VAL A 119 -23.70 -0.59 10.76
C VAL A 119 -22.93 -1.91 10.78
N TYR A 120 -23.40 -2.89 11.54
CA TYR A 120 -22.74 -4.20 11.65
C TYR A 120 -22.74 -4.95 10.31
N SER A 121 -23.86 -4.95 9.58
CA SER A 121 -23.96 -5.57 8.25
C SER A 121 -23.07 -4.88 7.22
N THR A 122 -22.94 -3.55 7.29
CA THR A 122 -21.99 -2.78 6.47
C THR A 122 -20.54 -3.22 6.74
N LEU A 123 -20.14 -3.32 8.02
CA LEU A 123 -18.80 -3.79 8.39
C LEU A 123 -18.57 -5.25 7.96
N CYS A 124 -19.58 -6.12 8.06
CA CYS A 124 -19.50 -7.49 7.55
C CYS A 124 -19.28 -7.53 6.04
N PHE A 125 -19.98 -6.69 5.27
CA PHE A 125 -19.81 -6.61 3.82
C PHE A 125 -18.39 -6.17 3.45
N VAL A 126 -17.87 -5.12 4.09
CA VAL A 126 -16.50 -4.64 3.88
C VAL A 126 -15.47 -5.70 4.24
N THR A 127 -15.65 -6.36 5.39
CA THR A 127 -14.74 -7.41 5.84
C THR A 127 -14.74 -8.61 4.91
N ARG A 128 -15.91 -9.00 4.40
CA ARG A 128 -16.03 -10.09 3.42
C ARG A 128 -15.30 -9.77 2.12
N ASP A 129 -15.44 -8.56 1.58
CA ASP A 129 -14.69 -8.14 0.39
C ASP A 129 -13.18 -8.20 0.63
N LEU A 130 -12.73 -7.64 1.76
CA LEU A 130 -11.32 -7.68 2.16
C LEU A 130 -10.79 -9.12 2.27
N MET A 131 -11.52 -10.03 2.93
CA MET A 131 -11.12 -11.43 3.09
C MET A 131 -11.05 -12.16 1.75
N MET A 132 -12.01 -11.94 0.85
CA MET A 132 -11.95 -12.53 -0.50
C MET A 132 -10.73 -12.04 -1.29
N ARG A 133 -10.37 -10.77 -1.15
CA ARG A 133 -9.17 -10.20 -1.79
C ARG A 133 -7.88 -10.73 -1.18
N ILE A 134 -7.82 -10.90 0.15
CA ILE A 134 -6.67 -11.52 0.83
C ILE A 134 -6.48 -12.95 0.36
N GLU A 135 -7.55 -13.75 0.32
CA GLU A 135 -7.49 -15.12 -0.17
C GLU A 135 -6.99 -15.16 -1.63
N HIS A 136 -7.42 -14.22 -2.46
CA HIS A 136 -6.93 -14.12 -3.84
C HIS A 136 -5.46 -13.70 -3.94
N ALA A 137 -5.00 -12.78 -3.09
CA ALA A 137 -3.62 -12.30 -3.05
C ALA A 137 -2.64 -13.38 -2.55
N LEU A 138 -3.10 -14.26 -1.65
CA LEU A 138 -2.30 -15.34 -1.07
C LEU A 138 -2.28 -16.62 -1.92
N ARG A 139 -3.01 -16.69 -3.04
CA ARG A 139 -3.06 -17.88 -3.91
C ARG A 139 -1.83 -17.98 -4.82
N GLY A 140 -1.15 -19.12 -4.76
CA GLY A 140 -0.07 -19.49 -5.67
C GLY A 140 1.14 -18.55 -5.57
N ASP A 141 1.82 -18.35 -6.70
CA ASP A 141 3.06 -17.56 -6.78
C ASP A 141 2.90 -16.07 -6.38
N LYS A 142 1.66 -15.55 -6.37
CA LYS A 142 1.38 -14.15 -5.96
C LYS A 142 1.79 -13.85 -4.52
N SER A 143 1.66 -14.84 -3.64
CA SER A 143 2.09 -14.73 -2.24
C SER A 143 3.59 -14.50 -2.10
N LEU A 144 4.39 -15.11 -2.99
CA LEU A 144 5.85 -14.97 -2.99
C LEU A 144 6.28 -13.55 -3.38
N PHE A 145 5.58 -12.93 -4.33
CA PHE A 145 5.81 -11.52 -4.67
C PHE A 145 5.44 -10.58 -3.52
N LEU A 146 4.36 -10.86 -2.78
CA LEU A 146 4.00 -10.08 -1.60
C LEU A 146 5.08 -10.19 -0.51
N ILE A 147 5.65 -11.38 -0.30
CA ILE A 147 6.74 -11.60 0.64
C ILE A 147 7.99 -10.83 0.21
N ASP A 148 8.35 -10.87 -1.07
CA ASP A 148 9.50 -10.13 -1.61
C ASP A 148 9.33 -8.60 -1.45
N ASP A 149 8.15 -8.07 -1.73
CA ASP A 149 7.86 -6.64 -1.57
C ASP A 149 7.95 -6.22 -0.09
N LEU A 150 7.37 -7.02 0.83
CA LEU A 150 7.46 -6.77 2.28
C LEU A 150 8.91 -6.86 2.78
N ALA A 151 9.67 -7.85 2.30
CA ALA A 151 11.08 -8.00 2.62
C ALA A 151 11.91 -6.80 2.13
N THR A 152 11.56 -6.24 0.97
CA THR A 152 12.22 -5.03 0.43
C THR A 152 11.98 -3.82 1.32
N ILE A 153 10.74 -3.61 1.77
CA ILE A 153 10.39 -2.51 2.67
C ILE A 153 11.17 -2.65 3.99
N LEU A 154 11.17 -3.85 4.58
CA LEU A 154 11.87 -4.11 5.84
C LEU A 154 13.39 -3.98 5.69
N ASP A 155 13.97 -4.52 4.62
CA ASP A 155 15.42 -4.44 4.36
C ASP A 155 15.87 -2.99 4.22
N ARG A 156 15.14 -2.20 3.43
CA ARG A 156 15.40 -0.77 3.26
C ARG A 156 15.29 -0.03 4.58
N HIS A 157 14.24 -0.30 5.35
CA HIS A 157 14.03 0.30 6.66
C HIS A 157 15.22 0.02 7.61
N LEU A 158 15.65 -1.24 7.72
CA LEU A 158 16.77 -1.62 8.59
C LEU A 158 18.11 -1.04 8.14
N ARG A 159 18.35 -0.94 6.83
CA ARG A 159 19.58 -0.32 6.29
C ARG A 159 19.63 1.18 6.58
N GLU A 160 18.52 1.88 6.36
CA GLU A 160 18.45 3.34 6.55
C GLU A 160 18.48 3.71 8.04
N THR A 161 17.87 2.88 8.91
CA THR A 161 17.80 3.09 10.37
C THR A 161 18.92 2.38 11.16
N HIS A 162 19.92 1.83 10.48
CA HIS A 162 21.10 1.27 11.15
C HIS A 162 21.84 2.35 11.96
N LEU A 163 22.28 1.99 13.16
CA LEU A 163 23.02 2.88 14.06
C LEU A 163 24.53 2.72 13.83
N GLU A 164 25.17 3.77 13.31
CA GLU A 164 26.63 3.86 13.19
C GLU A 164 27.15 4.98 14.09
N GLY A 165 27.99 4.63 15.06
CA GLY A 165 28.54 5.63 15.99
C GLY A 165 27.49 6.30 16.88
N GLY A 166 26.33 5.66 17.09
CA GLY A 166 25.23 6.18 17.91
C GLY A 166 24.22 7.07 17.18
N GLU A 167 24.39 7.29 15.88
CA GLU A 167 23.44 8.02 15.03
C GLU A 167 22.89 7.13 13.91
N PHE A 168 21.69 7.44 13.42
CA PHE A 168 21.11 6.73 12.28
C PHE A 168 21.88 7.02 11.00
N TYR A 169 22.03 6.01 10.14
CA TYR A 169 22.73 6.12 8.86
C TYR A 169 22.17 7.26 7.98
N PHE A 170 20.85 7.36 7.82
CA PHE A 170 20.23 8.45 7.04
C PHE A 170 20.56 9.84 7.60
N LEU A 171 20.67 9.97 8.92
CA LEU A 171 20.97 11.23 9.60
C LEU A 171 22.44 11.63 9.41
N ARG A 172 23.34 10.65 9.50
CA ARG A 172 24.77 10.83 9.22
C ARG A 172 25.01 11.25 7.77
N GLU A 173 24.35 10.58 6.83
CA GLU A 173 24.46 10.88 5.40
C GLU A 173 23.94 12.29 5.09
N ALA A 174 22.77 12.67 5.63
CA ALA A 174 22.22 14.01 5.46
C ALA A 174 23.15 15.11 6.02
N LYS A 175 23.77 14.88 7.19
CA LYS A 175 24.77 15.80 7.75
C LYS A 175 26.01 15.92 6.88
N PHE A 176 26.51 14.80 6.34
CA PHE A 176 27.65 14.78 5.44
C PHE A 176 27.36 15.57 4.16
N GLN A 177 26.18 15.39 3.57
CA GLN A 177 25.74 16.15 2.40
C GLN A 177 25.63 17.65 2.70
N GLN A 178 25.10 18.05 3.86
CA GLN A 178 25.03 19.46 4.27
C GLN A 178 26.42 20.10 4.49
N GLN A 179 27.40 19.35 4.97
CA GLN A 179 28.78 19.84 5.13
C GLN A 179 29.46 20.11 3.78
N ASN A 180 29.06 19.40 2.73
CA ASN A 180 29.61 19.54 1.38
C ASN A 180 28.93 20.64 0.54
N VAL A 181 27.70 21.07 0.88
CA VAL A 181 26.99 22.16 0.21
C VAL A 181 27.37 23.52 0.84
N HIS A 182 27.83 24.47 0.02
CA HIS A 182 28.38 25.75 0.48
C HIS A 182 27.40 26.64 1.30
N ARG A 183 27.71 26.82 2.59
CA ARG A 183 27.71 28.04 3.46
C ARG A 183 26.60 29.10 3.44
N VAL A 184 25.46 28.96 2.74
CA VAL A 184 24.41 30.01 2.74
C VAL A 184 23.22 29.70 3.66
N THR A 185 22.99 28.43 4.00
CA THR A 185 21.86 28.00 4.83
C THR A 185 22.29 27.62 6.25
N LYS A 186 21.47 27.99 7.23
CA LYS A 186 21.62 27.55 8.63
C LYS A 186 21.65 26.01 8.66
N PRO A 187 22.60 25.38 9.37
CA PRO A 187 22.61 23.92 9.49
C PRO A 187 21.31 23.46 10.16
N LEU A 188 20.66 22.48 9.54
CA LEU A 188 19.43 21.89 10.06
C LEU A 188 19.76 21.09 11.34
N THR A 189 18.87 21.17 12.31
CA THR A 189 18.94 20.35 13.53
C THR A 189 18.66 18.88 13.21
N ASN A 190 19.12 17.96 14.06
CA ASN A 190 18.84 16.52 13.91
C ASN A 190 17.34 16.25 13.76
N GLN A 191 16.50 16.98 14.49
CA GLN A 191 15.04 16.82 14.42
C GLN A 191 14.49 17.28 13.07
N GLU A 192 14.92 18.44 12.55
CA GLU A 192 14.49 18.93 11.24
C GLU A 192 14.93 17.99 10.10
N ILE A 193 16.11 17.38 10.21
CA ILE A 193 16.58 16.37 9.24
C ILE A 193 15.70 15.12 9.27
N VAL A 194 15.33 14.65 10.48
CA VAL A 194 14.41 13.51 10.64
C VAL A 194 13.04 13.84 10.06
N GLU A 195 12.49 15.02 10.34
CA GLU A 195 11.20 15.46 9.82
C GLU A 195 11.21 15.58 8.29
N GLN A 196 12.26 16.16 7.69
CA GLN A 196 12.43 16.21 6.23
C GLN A 196 12.57 14.82 5.61
N TYR A 197 13.33 13.93 6.23
CA TYR A 197 13.45 12.54 5.78
C TYR A 197 12.08 11.85 5.81
N LEU A 198 11.37 11.89 6.93
CA LEU A 198 10.04 11.27 7.06
C LEU A 198 9.04 11.84 6.05
N ALA A 199 9.00 13.17 5.88
CA ALA A 199 8.14 13.85 4.90
C ALA A 199 8.46 13.43 3.46
N SER A 200 9.75 13.24 3.13
CA SER A 200 10.16 12.75 1.81
C SER A 200 9.74 11.30 1.54
N GLN A 201 9.55 10.50 2.59
CA GLN A 201 9.23 9.08 2.49
C GLN A 201 7.73 8.81 2.46
N HIS A 202 6.91 9.64 3.12
CA HIS A 202 5.46 9.42 3.15
C HIS A 202 4.64 10.68 3.47
N ALA A 203 3.48 10.80 2.83
CA ALA A 203 2.56 11.95 2.93
C ALA A 203 2.05 12.24 4.35
N ILE A 204 1.93 11.22 5.21
CA ILE A 204 1.47 11.40 6.61
C ILE A 204 2.41 12.25 7.46
N PHE A 205 3.66 12.40 7.03
CA PHE A 205 4.67 13.20 7.70
C PHE A 205 4.91 14.55 7.01
N ASP A 206 4.34 14.77 5.82
CA ASP A 206 4.53 16.00 5.06
C ASP A 206 3.56 17.09 5.54
N PRO A 207 4.04 18.21 6.13
CA PRO A 207 3.17 19.30 6.56
C PRO A 207 2.45 20.00 5.39
N HIS A 208 2.93 19.87 4.15
CA HIS A 208 2.37 20.54 2.97
C HIS A 208 1.18 19.82 2.33
N THR A 209 0.88 18.58 2.73
CA THR A 209 -0.30 17.84 2.23
C THR A 209 -1.63 18.33 2.83
N ARG A 210 -1.60 19.37 3.68
CA ARG A 210 -2.81 19.98 4.26
C ARG A 210 -3.62 20.74 3.21
N PRO A 211 -4.94 20.52 3.12
CA PRO A 211 -5.81 21.36 2.29
C PRO A 211 -5.82 22.79 2.80
N SER A 212 -5.59 23.77 1.91
CA SER A 212 -5.61 25.20 2.24
C SER A 212 -6.96 25.71 2.75
N ASP A 213 -8.04 24.97 2.49
CA ASP A 213 -9.43 25.42 2.67
C ASP A 213 -10.12 24.89 3.94
N THR A 214 -9.48 24.02 4.73
CA THR A 214 -10.07 23.52 5.98
C THR A 214 -9.70 24.42 7.16
N GLN A 215 -10.69 25.15 7.70
CA GLN A 215 -10.56 25.99 8.91
C GLN A 215 -10.26 25.19 10.20
N ASP A 216 -10.31 23.84 10.15
CA ASP A 216 -9.92 22.97 11.26
C ASP A 216 -8.40 22.85 11.36
N GLN A 217 -7.78 23.83 12.03
CA GLN A 217 -6.36 23.85 12.41
C GLN A 217 -5.95 22.67 13.33
N SER A 218 -6.89 21.82 13.74
CA SER A 218 -6.72 20.74 14.73
C SER A 218 -6.67 19.32 14.13
N SER A 219 -6.92 19.14 12.83
CA SER A 219 -6.93 17.79 12.23
C SER A 219 -5.51 17.29 11.90
N ASP A 220 -5.11 16.19 12.54
CA ASP A 220 -3.84 15.50 12.27
C ASP A 220 -3.83 14.99 10.82
N ILE A 221 -2.76 15.25 10.06
CA ILE A 221 -2.59 14.87 8.63
C ILE A 221 -2.78 13.35 8.47
N ARG A 222 -2.32 12.59 9.46
CA ARG A 222 -2.50 11.14 9.52
C ARG A 222 -3.98 10.73 9.57
N ILE A 223 -4.80 11.40 10.37
CA ILE A 223 -6.25 11.12 10.45
C ILE A 223 -6.90 11.44 9.10
N LEU A 224 -6.51 12.56 8.48
CA LEU A 224 -6.97 12.90 7.13
C LEU A 224 -6.62 11.81 6.12
N TYR A 225 -5.39 11.30 6.14
CA TYR A 225 -4.96 10.19 5.28
C TYR A 225 -5.84 8.94 5.48
N PHE A 226 -6.08 8.53 6.73
CA PHE A 226 -6.91 7.36 7.01
C PHE A 226 -8.39 7.55 6.66
N ARG A 227 -8.92 8.77 6.78
CA ARG A 227 -10.28 9.09 6.29
C ARG A 227 -10.37 8.99 4.77
N VAL A 228 -9.40 9.53 4.05
CA VAL A 228 -9.35 9.44 2.58
C VAL A 228 -9.23 7.97 2.15
N LEU A 229 -8.33 7.22 2.79
CA LEU A 229 -8.15 5.80 2.55
C LEU A 229 -9.43 5.00 2.82
N ALA A 230 -10.07 5.21 3.97
CA ALA A 230 -11.34 4.56 4.32
C ALA A 230 -12.44 4.90 3.31
N HIS A 231 -12.56 6.17 2.92
CA HIS A 231 -13.51 6.59 1.89
C HIS A 231 -13.29 5.86 0.57
N LYS A 232 -12.04 5.79 0.10
CA LYS A 232 -11.70 5.13 -1.17
C LYS A 232 -11.88 3.61 -1.11
N LEU A 233 -11.56 2.98 0.02
CA LEU A 233 -11.82 1.56 0.26
C LEU A 233 -13.32 1.24 0.23
N LEU A 234 -14.14 2.08 0.87
CA LEU A 234 -15.59 1.94 0.82
C LEU A 234 -16.12 2.13 -0.60
N GLU A 235 -15.68 3.17 -1.30
CA GLU A 235 -16.08 3.46 -2.68
C GLU A 235 -15.81 2.26 -3.59
N THR A 236 -14.61 1.70 -3.54
CA THR A 236 -14.23 0.52 -4.35
C THR A 236 -15.00 -0.75 -3.95
N THR A 237 -15.20 -0.98 -2.65
CA THR A 237 -15.94 -2.14 -2.15
C THR A 237 -17.41 -2.10 -2.58
N PHE A 238 -18.04 -0.93 -2.52
CA PHE A 238 -19.47 -0.78 -2.85
C PHE A 238 -19.75 -0.44 -4.31
N ALA A 239 -18.75 -0.11 -5.13
CA ALA A 239 -18.90 0.22 -6.56
C ALA A 239 -19.65 -0.85 -7.37
N ARG A 240 -19.51 -2.13 -6.98
CA ARG A 240 -20.17 -3.27 -7.67
C ARG A 240 -21.40 -3.80 -6.92
N SER A 241 -21.78 -3.18 -5.80
CA SER A 241 -22.89 -3.66 -4.99
C SER A 241 -24.23 -3.28 -5.63
N LYS A 242 -25.12 -4.27 -5.79
CA LYS A 242 -26.51 -4.05 -6.25
C LYS A 242 -27.49 -3.74 -5.10
N GLY A 243 -26.98 -3.66 -3.86
CA GLY A 243 -27.76 -3.49 -2.63
C GLY A 243 -27.77 -2.07 -2.09
N LYS A 244 -28.20 -1.90 -0.82
CA LYS A 244 -28.10 -0.61 -0.10
C LYS A 244 -26.63 -0.21 0.01
N ASN A 245 -26.25 0.85 -0.70
CA ASN A 245 -24.90 1.43 -0.60
C ASN A 245 -24.89 2.43 0.57
N PRO A 246 -24.11 2.21 1.64
CA PRO A 246 -24.02 3.15 2.77
C PRO A 246 -23.48 4.52 2.34
N LEU A 247 -22.83 4.60 1.16
CA LEU A 247 -22.35 5.84 0.56
C LEU A 247 -23.45 6.66 -0.13
N SER A 248 -24.67 6.12 -0.27
CA SER A 248 -25.81 6.85 -0.86
C SER A 248 -26.33 7.97 0.04
N SER A 249 -26.14 7.85 1.37
CA SER A 249 -26.48 8.88 2.34
C SER A 249 -25.21 9.56 2.83
N GLU A 250 -25.18 10.88 2.77
CA GLU A 250 -24.03 11.67 3.23
C GLU A 250 -23.74 11.46 4.72
N ILE A 251 -24.79 11.31 5.53
CA ILE A 251 -24.67 11.09 6.98
C ILE A 251 -24.05 9.73 7.26
N VAL A 252 -24.54 8.68 6.61
CA VAL A 252 -24.03 7.31 6.79
C VAL A 252 -22.60 7.22 6.28
N ARG A 253 -22.32 7.81 5.11
CA ARG A 253 -20.96 7.93 4.56
C ARG A 253 -20.00 8.57 5.56
N SER A 254 -20.35 9.75 6.09
CA SER A 254 -19.51 10.48 7.05
C SER A 254 -19.30 9.67 8.33
N PHE A 255 -20.36 9.05 8.86
CA PHE A 255 -20.27 8.21 10.05
C PHE A 255 -19.35 7.00 9.85
N VAL A 256 -19.54 6.22 8.78
CA VAL A 256 -18.74 5.01 8.52
C VAL A 256 -17.29 5.35 8.19
N VAL A 257 -17.05 6.43 7.43
CA VAL A 257 -15.68 6.91 7.15
C VAL A 257 -14.96 7.33 8.43
N ASN A 258 -15.62 8.08 9.31
CA ASN A 258 -15.01 8.48 10.59
C ASN A 258 -14.82 7.26 11.51
N LEU A 259 -15.77 6.32 11.53
CA LEU A 259 -15.62 5.07 12.30
C LEU A 259 -14.41 4.26 11.83
N MET A 260 -14.28 4.06 10.52
CA MET A 260 -13.18 3.27 9.95
C MET A 260 -11.84 4.01 10.01
N GLY A 261 -11.79 5.28 9.62
CA GLY A 261 -10.56 6.08 9.60
C GLY A 261 -10.06 6.40 10.99
N ASP A 262 -10.87 7.10 11.78
CA ASP A 262 -10.43 7.74 13.04
C ASP A 262 -10.32 6.74 14.19
N PHE A 263 -11.14 5.68 14.19
CA PHE A 263 -11.20 4.75 15.32
C PHE A 263 -10.60 3.38 15.03
N VAL A 264 -10.76 2.85 13.81
CA VAL A 264 -10.24 1.52 13.47
C VAL A 264 -8.82 1.61 12.91
N LEU A 265 -8.63 2.31 11.79
CA LEU A 265 -7.34 2.40 11.11
C LEU A 265 -6.30 3.14 11.96
N GLU A 266 -6.64 4.28 12.55
CA GLU A 266 -5.73 5.03 13.43
C GLU A 266 -5.27 4.18 14.63
N LYS A 267 -6.20 3.53 15.34
CA LYS A 267 -5.83 2.70 16.50
C LYS A 267 -5.01 1.48 16.10
N LEU A 268 -5.36 0.82 14.99
CA LEU A 268 -4.58 -0.27 14.43
C LEU A 268 -3.17 0.21 14.11
N PHE A 269 -3.05 1.31 13.38
CA PHE A 269 -1.77 1.87 12.98
C PHE A 269 -0.88 2.22 14.18
N MET A 270 -1.43 2.94 15.15
CA MET A 270 -0.68 3.34 16.34
C MET A 270 -0.25 2.15 17.20
N LYS A 271 -1.06 1.09 17.26
CA LYS A 271 -0.69 -0.12 18.00
C LYS A 271 0.31 -0.99 17.23
N LEU A 272 0.14 -1.17 15.92
CA LEU A 272 1.04 -1.98 15.08
C LEU A 272 2.43 -1.34 14.95
N SER A 273 2.51 0.00 15.05
CA SER A 273 3.78 0.74 15.03
C SER A 273 4.44 0.87 16.40
N SER A 274 3.81 0.39 17.48
CA SER A 274 4.40 0.50 18.81
C SER A 274 5.60 -0.44 18.95
N PRO A 275 6.74 0.01 19.48
CA PRO A 275 7.90 -0.85 19.76
C PRO A 275 7.53 -2.12 20.54
N SER A 276 6.67 -1.98 21.55
CA SER A 276 6.18 -3.11 22.34
C SER A 276 5.48 -4.16 21.48
N PHE A 277 4.65 -3.77 20.52
CA PHE A 277 3.94 -4.69 19.65
C PHE A 277 4.91 -5.40 18.69
N VAL A 278 5.81 -4.65 18.05
CA VAL A 278 6.79 -5.22 17.12
C VAL A 278 7.67 -6.26 17.82
N LEU A 279 8.23 -5.93 18.99
CA LEU A 279 9.14 -6.83 19.69
C LEU A 279 8.42 -7.97 20.40
N GLN A 280 7.39 -7.67 21.21
CA GLN A 280 6.76 -8.67 22.10
C GLN A 280 5.66 -9.48 21.41
N THR A 281 5.15 -9.03 20.27
CA THR A 281 4.11 -9.77 19.52
C THR A 281 4.67 -10.31 18.22
N VAL A 282 5.21 -9.45 17.34
CA VAL A 282 5.65 -9.89 16.01
C VAL A 282 6.92 -10.74 16.11
N VAL A 283 7.99 -10.22 16.72
CA VAL A 283 9.27 -10.95 16.82
C VAL A 283 9.13 -12.19 17.71
N ALA A 284 8.44 -12.09 18.85
CA ALA A 284 8.16 -13.25 19.70
C ALA A 284 7.41 -14.35 18.95
N LYS A 285 6.42 -14.00 18.11
CA LYS A 285 5.72 -14.98 17.28
C LYS A 285 6.63 -15.58 16.21
N VAL A 286 7.51 -14.79 15.59
CA VAL A 286 8.52 -15.33 14.67
C VAL A 286 9.42 -16.36 15.38
N VAL A 287 9.84 -16.09 16.61
CA VAL A 287 10.61 -17.05 17.44
C VAL A 287 9.82 -18.33 17.68
N GLU A 288 8.54 -18.23 18.05
CA GLU A 288 7.68 -19.39 18.28
C GLU A 288 7.47 -20.22 17.00
N VAL A 289 7.29 -19.56 15.86
CA VAL A 289 7.07 -20.21 14.56
C VAL A 289 8.32 -20.91 14.04
N THR A 290 9.48 -20.32 14.31
CA THR A 290 10.77 -20.83 13.85
C THR A 290 11.43 -21.80 14.84
N SER A 291 10.77 -22.12 15.96
CA SER A 291 11.30 -23.06 16.94
C SER A 291 11.31 -24.48 16.37
N GLU A 292 12.38 -24.85 15.68
CA GLU A 292 12.64 -26.21 15.27
C GLU A 292 13.53 -26.91 16.30
N GLN A 293 13.22 -28.18 16.60
CA GLN A 293 14.18 -29.04 17.30
C GLN A 293 15.27 -29.47 16.30
N GLU A 294 16.53 -29.36 16.70
CA GLU A 294 17.66 -29.90 15.93
C GLU A 294 17.42 -31.40 15.70
N LYS A 295 17.34 -31.83 14.44
CA LYS A 295 17.31 -33.26 14.13
C LYS A 295 18.69 -33.82 14.47
N THR A 296 18.76 -34.72 15.45
CA THR A 296 19.99 -35.44 15.84
C THR A 296 20.42 -36.41 14.74
N GLY A 297 20.94 -35.88 13.64
CA GLY A 297 21.57 -36.65 12.57
C GLY A 297 23.04 -36.90 12.90
N SER A 298 23.47 -38.16 12.85
CA SER A 298 24.89 -38.56 12.97
C SER A 298 25.79 -37.72 12.05
N PRO A 299 27.03 -37.40 12.45
CA PRO A 299 27.93 -36.55 11.67
C PRO A 299 28.30 -37.27 10.37
N VAL A 300 27.57 -36.99 9.29
CA VAL A 300 27.92 -37.50 7.95
C VAL A 300 29.15 -36.76 7.46
N SER A 301 30.18 -37.53 7.09
CA SER A 301 31.44 -37.06 6.52
C SER A 301 31.22 -36.05 5.39
N TRP A 302 32.07 -35.01 5.38
CA TRP A 302 32.05 -33.87 4.45
C TRP A 302 32.04 -34.28 2.97
N SER A 303 32.78 -35.34 2.60
CA SER A 303 32.77 -35.89 1.24
C SER A 303 31.43 -36.53 0.87
N GLY A 304 30.77 -37.17 1.82
CA GLY A 304 29.45 -37.77 1.65
C GLY A 304 28.38 -36.73 1.41
N LYS A 305 28.40 -35.61 2.15
CA LYS A 305 27.41 -34.52 1.99
C LYS A 305 27.55 -33.79 0.64
N ILE A 306 28.78 -33.50 0.21
CA ILE A 306 29.04 -32.87 -1.10
C ILE A 306 28.64 -33.83 -2.23
N GLN A 307 28.93 -35.12 -2.10
CA GLN A 307 28.55 -36.13 -3.07
C GLN A 307 27.01 -36.31 -3.11
N GLN A 308 26.33 -36.20 -1.98
CA GLN A 308 24.88 -36.29 -1.90
C GLN A 308 24.19 -35.04 -2.51
N ALA A 309 24.71 -33.84 -2.24
CA ALA A 309 24.25 -32.60 -2.86
C ALA A 309 24.51 -32.59 -4.38
N TYR A 310 25.70 -33.02 -4.82
CA TYR A 310 26.04 -33.17 -6.23
C TYR A 310 25.17 -34.23 -6.91
N SER A 311 24.94 -35.38 -6.27
CA SER A 311 24.07 -36.43 -6.82
C SER A 311 22.62 -35.95 -6.94
N SER A 312 22.11 -35.21 -5.97
CA SER A 312 20.75 -34.63 -6.00
C SER A 312 20.63 -33.56 -7.08
N PHE A 313 21.65 -32.72 -7.24
CA PHE A 313 21.74 -31.71 -8.31
C PHE A 313 21.85 -32.36 -9.69
N MET A 314 22.63 -33.43 -9.85
CA MET A 314 22.76 -34.17 -11.10
C MET A 314 21.49 -34.95 -11.44
N LEU A 315 20.80 -35.49 -10.44
CA LEU A 315 19.50 -36.17 -10.62
C LEU A 315 18.41 -35.16 -11.00
N PHE A 316 18.46 -33.95 -10.46
CA PHE A 316 17.65 -32.81 -10.90
C PHE A 316 17.97 -32.39 -12.35
N ILE A 317 19.24 -32.26 -12.73
CA ILE A 317 19.65 -31.98 -14.12
C ILE A 317 19.17 -33.09 -15.06
N TYR A 318 19.26 -34.35 -14.64
CA TYR A 318 18.84 -35.50 -15.43
C TYR A 318 17.31 -35.54 -15.58
N ALA A 319 16.55 -35.32 -14.51
CA ALA A 319 15.09 -35.18 -14.55
C ALA A 319 14.66 -33.99 -15.43
N ALA A 320 15.38 -32.87 -15.36
CA ALA A 320 15.18 -31.71 -16.22
C ALA A 320 15.48 -32.01 -17.70
N LYS A 321 16.42 -32.90 -17.99
CA LYS A 321 16.77 -33.36 -19.34
C LYS A 321 15.74 -34.34 -19.90
N MET A 322 15.19 -35.25 -19.08
CA MET A 322 14.16 -36.21 -19.47
C MET A 322 12.80 -35.55 -19.72
N LYS A 323 12.48 -34.45 -19.01
CA LYS A 323 11.27 -33.63 -19.25
C LYS A 323 11.44 -32.57 -20.35
N LYS A 324 12.50 -32.63 -21.17
CA LYS A 324 12.76 -31.66 -22.26
C LYS A 324 11.65 -31.65 -23.31
N GLN A 325 11.01 -32.79 -23.57
CA GLN A 325 9.99 -32.97 -24.61
C GLN A 325 8.59 -32.47 -24.19
N GLU A 326 8.27 -32.52 -22.89
CA GLU A 326 7.00 -32.02 -22.34
C GLU A 326 7.00 -30.48 -22.20
N VAL A 327 8.19 -29.89 -22.03
CA VAL A 327 8.39 -28.44 -21.76
C VAL A 327 8.62 -27.61 -23.02
N LEU A 328 9.09 -28.22 -24.12
CA LEU A 328 9.10 -27.54 -25.43
C LEU A 328 7.70 -27.12 -25.90
N ASN A 329 6.65 -27.66 -25.28
CA ASN A 329 5.25 -27.34 -25.56
C ASN A 329 4.62 -26.34 -24.57
N THR A 330 5.34 -25.89 -23.53
CA THR A 330 4.80 -24.92 -22.56
C THR A 330 5.21 -23.51 -22.95
N GLU A 331 4.28 -22.73 -23.53
CA GLU A 331 4.47 -21.30 -23.76
C GLU A 331 4.83 -20.60 -22.44
N VAL A 332 5.95 -19.88 -22.42
CA VAL A 332 6.36 -19.01 -21.30
C VAL A 332 5.41 -17.81 -21.28
N ARG A 333 4.25 -17.95 -20.62
CA ARG A 333 3.36 -16.82 -20.31
C ARG A 333 3.59 -16.34 -18.87
N GLY A 334 4.14 -15.15 -18.73
CA GLY A 334 4.18 -14.35 -17.49
C GLY A 334 5.56 -14.24 -16.82
N GLN A 335 5.79 -13.13 -16.10
CA GLN A 335 6.91 -12.98 -15.16
C GLN A 335 6.79 -14.06 -14.08
N SER A 336 7.71 -15.03 -14.07
CA SER A 336 7.80 -16.03 -13.01
C SER A 336 8.64 -15.48 -11.85
N TRP A 337 8.19 -15.75 -10.62
CA TRP A 337 8.96 -15.41 -9.42
C TRP A 337 10.32 -16.12 -9.44
N SER A 338 11.38 -15.46 -8.98
CA SER A 338 12.72 -16.03 -8.96
C SER A 338 13.37 -15.95 -7.57
N PRO A 339 13.69 -17.10 -6.94
CA PRO A 339 14.33 -17.13 -5.62
C PRO A 339 15.68 -16.42 -5.66
N PHE A 340 16.43 -16.54 -6.76
CA PHE A 340 17.76 -15.93 -6.87
C PHE A 340 17.75 -14.40 -6.91
N LYS A 341 16.60 -13.78 -7.17
CA LYS A 341 16.46 -12.31 -7.13
C LYS A 341 15.59 -11.85 -5.96
N SER A 342 15.26 -12.76 -5.04
CA SER A 342 14.39 -12.44 -3.90
C SER A 342 15.09 -11.47 -2.95
N PRO A 343 14.45 -10.33 -2.62
CA PRO A 343 14.90 -9.39 -1.60
C PRO A 343 15.06 -10.00 -0.21
N VAL A 344 14.46 -11.16 0.05
CA VAL A 344 14.63 -11.91 1.32
C VAL A 344 16.11 -12.20 1.60
N PHE A 345 16.91 -12.49 0.57
CA PHE A 345 18.36 -12.70 0.77
C PHE A 345 19.08 -11.39 1.12
N SER A 346 18.63 -10.26 0.57
CA SER A 346 19.15 -8.94 0.95
C SER A 346 18.84 -8.61 2.41
N LEU A 347 17.60 -8.89 2.83
CA LEU A 347 17.17 -8.76 4.22
C LEU A 347 18.00 -9.65 5.15
N LEU A 348 18.18 -10.92 4.82
CA LEU A 348 19.02 -11.84 5.58
C LEU A 348 20.46 -11.32 5.69
N ASN A 349 21.01 -10.77 4.61
CA ASN A 349 22.34 -10.15 4.63
C ASN A 349 22.41 -8.96 5.58
N THR A 350 21.37 -8.11 5.64
CA THR A 350 21.29 -6.99 6.57
C THR A 350 21.17 -7.44 8.02
N LEU A 351 20.35 -8.47 8.29
CA LEU A 351 20.17 -9.02 9.63
C LEU A 351 21.44 -9.72 10.16
N THR A 352 22.15 -10.41 9.27
CA THR A 352 23.28 -11.28 9.65
C THR A 352 24.65 -10.67 9.37
N GLY A 353 24.74 -9.57 8.62
CA GLY A 353 26.01 -8.96 8.21
C GLY A 353 26.87 -9.88 7.31
N PHE A 354 26.25 -10.87 6.66
CA PHE A 354 26.96 -11.94 5.92
C PHE A 354 28.01 -11.46 4.91
N PRO A 355 27.80 -10.38 4.12
CA PRO A 355 28.80 -9.89 3.17
C PRO A 355 30.10 -9.41 3.84
N ASN A 356 30.00 -8.82 5.03
CA ASN A 356 31.16 -8.35 5.80
C ASN A 356 31.86 -9.51 6.51
N ARG A 357 31.08 -10.51 6.96
CA ARG A 357 31.60 -11.69 7.67
C ARG A 357 32.30 -12.69 6.76
N LEU A 358 31.73 -12.96 5.58
CA LEU A 358 32.21 -13.99 4.63
C LEU A 358 32.27 -13.47 3.19
N PRO A 359 33.14 -12.47 2.89
CA PRO A 359 33.18 -11.82 1.58
C PRO A 359 33.48 -12.80 0.44
N ASN A 360 34.33 -13.80 0.67
CA ASN A 360 34.68 -14.79 -0.34
C ASN A 360 33.51 -15.75 -0.64
N LEU A 361 32.80 -16.22 0.39
CA LEU A 361 31.64 -17.10 0.19
C LEU A 361 30.50 -16.33 -0.46
N PHE A 362 30.27 -15.08 -0.02
CA PHE A 362 29.32 -14.17 -0.63
C PHE A 362 29.63 -13.95 -2.12
N PHE A 363 30.89 -13.68 -2.47
CA PHE A 363 31.32 -13.53 -3.86
C PHE A 363 31.09 -14.81 -4.68
N VAL A 364 31.40 -15.98 -4.12
CA VAL A 364 31.12 -17.28 -4.76
C VAL A 364 29.62 -17.49 -4.98
N MET A 365 28.77 -17.14 -4.01
CA MET A 365 27.32 -17.21 -4.14
C MET A 365 26.79 -16.25 -5.22
N CYS A 366 27.31 -15.02 -5.29
CA CYS A 366 26.96 -14.06 -6.35
C CYS A 366 27.40 -14.55 -7.75
N MET A 367 28.59 -15.15 -7.86
CA MET A 367 29.06 -15.76 -9.11
C MET A 367 28.16 -16.93 -9.51
N PHE A 368 27.77 -17.78 -8.57
CA PHE A 368 26.84 -18.89 -8.80
C PHE A 368 25.45 -18.39 -9.21
N GLN A 369 24.93 -17.36 -8.56
CA GLN A 369 23.67 -16.70 -8.91
C GLN A 369 23.71 -16.16 -10.35
N THR A 370 24.79 -15.46 -10.72
CA THR A 370 25.00 -14.91 -12.06
C THR A 370 25.11 -16.03 -13.10
N PHE A 371 25.81 -17.12 -12.77
CA PHE A 371 25.95 -18.28 -13.63
C PHE A 371 24.60 -18.99 -13.85
N ILE A 372 23.85 -19.29 -12.80
CA ILE A 372 22.54 -19.95 -12.95
C ILE A 372 21.59 -19.07 -13.76
N THR A 373 21.50 -17.77 -13.44
CA THR A 373 20.60 -16.84 -14.14
C THR A 373 20.94 -16.67 -15.62
N SER A 374 22.18 -16.93 -16.04
CA SER A 374 22.56 -16.98 -17.46
C SER A 374 21.96 -18.20 -18.20
N LEU A 375 21.58 -19.26 -17.48
CA LEU A 375 20.98 -20.48 -18.01
C LEU A 375 19.44 -20.39 -17.94
N GLY A 376 18.82 -19.65 -18.87
CA GLY A 376 17.38 -19.31 -18.81
C GLY A 376 16.42 -20.50 -18.61
N VAL A 377 16.62 -21.61 -19.33
CA VAL A 377 15.77 -22.82 -19.21
C VAL A 377 15.96 -23.53 -17.86
N VAL A 378 17.19 -23.57 -17.34
CA VAL A 378 17.48 -24.17 -16.03
C VAL A 378 16.91 -23.30 -14.92
N THR A 379 17.07 -21.98 -15.04
CA THR A 379 16.50 -20.99 -14.11
C THR A 379 14.99 -21.12 -14.02
N ALA A 380 14.28 -21.21 -15.15
CA ALA A 380 12.83 -21.36 -15.14
C ALA A 380 12.37 -22.63 -14.38
N LYS A 381 13.03 -23.77 -14.61
CA LYS A 381 12.70 -25.02 -13.89
C LYS A 381 13.01 -24.95 -12.41
N LEU A 382 14.14 -24.34 -12.05
CA LEU A 382 14.55 -24.17 -10.67
C LEU A 382 13.59 -23.22 -9.94
N ASN A 383 13.20 -22.12 -10.58
CA ASN A 383 12.19 -21.19 -10.06
C ASN A 383 10.88 -21.92 -9.76
N THR A 384 10.34 -22.72 -10.70
CA THR A 384 9.09 -23.47 -10.48
C THR A 384 9.23 -24.52 -9.37
N PHE A 385 10.37 -25.22 -9.31
CA PHE A 385 10.62 -26.22 -8.27
C PHE A 385 10.69 -25.56 -6.88
N VAL A 386 11.45 -24.47 -6.75
CA VAL A 386 11.61 -23.75 -5.48
C VAL A 386 10.32 -23.05 -5.09
N SER A 387 9.60 -22.41 -6.02
CA SER A 387 8.29 -21.80 -5.72
C SER A 387 7.30 -22.85 -5.22
N SER A 388 7.20 -24.00 -5.89
CA SER A 388 6.34 -25.11 -5.47
C SER A 388 6.73 -25.66 -4.09
N TYR A 389 8.04 -25.78 -3.82
CA TYR A 389 8.54 -26.25 -2.53
C TYR A 389 8.22 -25.25 -1.40
N ILE A 390 8.49 -23.96 -1.60
CA ILE A 390 8.19 -22.90 -0.63
C ILE A 390 6.69 -22.82 -0.41
N LEU A 391 5.86 -22.80 -1.47
CA LEU A 391 4.41 -22.74 -1.34
C LEU A 391 3.86 -23.95 -0.58
N LYS A 392 4.39 -25.15 -0.85
CA LYS A 392 4.02 -26.34 -0.09
C LYS A 392 4.40 -26.19 1.39
N TRP A 393 5.62 -25.77 1.67
CA TRP A 393 6.12 -25.57 3.04
C TRP A 393 5.29 -24.53 3.80
N VAL A 394 5.02 -23.37 3.18
CA VAL A 394 4.17 -22.31 3.73
C VAL A 394 2.76 -22.82 3.96
N SER A 395 2.14 -23.49 2.98
CA SER A 395 0.77 -24.03 3.11
C SER A 395 0.63 -25.11 4.18
N SER A 396 1.71 -25.83 4.49
CA SER A 396 1.77 -26.84 5.56
C SER A 396 2.17 -26.27 6.92
N SER A 397 2.44 -24.97 7.01
CA SER A 397 2.82 -24.32 8.26
C SER A 397 1.65 -24.33 9.24
N TRP A 398 1.91 -24.78 10.45
CA TRP A 398 0.94 -24.80 11.56
C TRP A 398 0.35 -23.41 11.84
N VAL A 399 1.07 -22.33 11.50
CA VAL A 399 0.63 -20.94 11.66
C VAL A 399 -0.61 -20.61 10.82
N LEU A 400 -0.75 -21.27 9.67
CA LEU A 400 -1.89 -21.07 8.76
C LEU A 400 -3.05 -22.01 9.07
N GLU A 401 -2.94 -22.84 10.11
CA GLU A 401 -4.08 -23.61 10.61
C GLU A 401 -5.13 -22.69 11.22
N ASP A 402 -6.40 -23.02 11.01
CA ASP A 402 -7.56 -22.24 11.46
C ASP A 402 -7.48 -21.84 12.93
N LYS A 403 -7.09 -22.79 13.80
CA LYS A 403 -6.91 -22.57 15.25
C LYS A 403 -5.88 -21.49 15.58
N ASN A 404 -4.74 -21.51 14.89
CA ASN A 404 -3.63 -20.60 15.19
C ASN A 404 -3.89 -19.21 14.59
N LEU A 405 -4.49 -19.14 13.40
CA LEU A 405 -4.98 -17.88 12.84
C LEU A 405 -6.05 -17.24 13.74
N ALA A 406 -7.01 -18.02 14.23
CA ALA A 406 -8.02 -17.56 15.17
C ALA A 406 -7.41 -17.08 16.49
N ALA A 407 -6.44 -17.82 17.04
CA ALA A 407 -5.71 -17.40 18.25
C ALA A 407 -4.94 -16.09 18.06
N ASN A 408 -4.27 -15.91 16.91
CA ASN A 408 -3.56 -14.68 16.58
C ASN A 408 -4.54 -13.49 16.45
N LEU A 409 -5.69 -13.70 15.81
CA LEU A 409 -6.72 -12.68 15.69
C LEU A 409 -7.34 -12.32 17.06
N MET A 410 -7.57 -13.32 17.91
CA MET A 410 -8.01 -13.11 19.29
C MET A 410 -6.99 -12.27 20.07
N ASN A 411 -5.70 -12.59 19.99
CA ASN A 411 -4.65 -11.84 20.67
C ASN A 411 -4.60 -10.39 20.17
N LEU A 412 -4.70 -10.18 18.86
CA LEU A 412 -4.77 -8.84 18.27
C LEU A 412 -6.00 -8.07 18.78
N ARG A 413 -7.18 -8.69 18.81
CA ARG A 413 -8.43 -8.10 19.32
C ARG A 413 -8.27 -7.63 20.77
N LYS A 414 -7.71 -8.49 21.63
CA LYS A 414 -7.46 -8.18 23.04
C LYS A 414 -6.50 -7.00 23.17
N LEU A 415 -5.36 -7.05 22.47
CA LEU A 415 -4.34 -5.99 22.52
C LEU A 415 -4.85 -4.62 22.05
N LEU A 416 -5.82 -4.58 21.14
CA LEU A 416 -6.37 -3.33 20.60
C LEU A 416 -7.49 -2.72 21.44
N PHE A 417 -8.32 -3.57 22.08
CA PHE A 417 -9.60 -3.13 22.63
C PHE A 417 -9.84 -3.49 24.09
N GLU A 418 -9.13 -4.46 24.64
CA GLU A 418 -9.26 -4.89 26.04
C GLU A 418 -8.10 -4.26 26.84
N GLN A 419 -8.31 -3.02 27.29
CA GLN A 419 -7.47 -2.41 28.33
C GLN A 419 -7.90 -2.97 29.68
N ASP A 420 -7.37 -4.13 30.11
CA ASP A 420 -7.11 -4.44 31.52
C ASP A 420 -6.47 -5.82 31.68
N ASN A 421 -5.44 -5.86 32.55
CA ASN A 421 -4.55 -6.96 32.92
C ASN A 421 -3.42 -7.30 31.94
N ALA A 422 -2.37 -6.48 32.03
CA ALA A 422 -1.02 -6.70 31.52
C ALA A 422 -0.30 -7.96 32.08
N GLU A 423 -1.00 -9.04 32.46
CA GLU A 423 -0.39 -10.21 33.11
C GLU A 423 -0.79 -11.59 32.57
N GLN A 424 -1.64 -11.70 31.53
CA GLN A 424 -2.00 -13.02 31.01
C GLN A 424 -2.06 -13.08 29.48
N SER A 425 -0.89 -13.25 28.83
CA SER A 425 -0.70 -14.36 27.88
C SER A 425 0.69 -14.47 27.23
N ASN A 426 1.57 -13.46 27.30
CA ASN A 426 2.89 -13.53 26.64
C ASN A 426 4.00 -13.34 27.69
N GLN A 427 4.94 -14.28 27.79
CA GLN A 427 6.20 -14.03 28.48
C GLN A 427 6.80 -12.75 27.89
N ILE A 428 7.02 -11.73 28.73
CA ILE A 428 7.77 -10.55 28.30
C ILE A 428 9.21 -11.02 28.13
N HIS A 429 9.61 -11.28 26.90
CA HIS A 429 10.97 -11.67 26.61
C HIS A 429 11.85 -10.42 26.63
N SER A 430 12.98 -10.50 27.34
CA SER A 430 13.99 -9.45 27.20
C SER A 430 14.54 -9.45 25.76
N ARG A 431 15.03 -8.30 25.28
CA ARG A 431 15.62 -8.19 23.93
C ARG A 431 16.75 -9.19 23.72
N GLN A 432 17.53 -9.42 24.77
CA GLN A 432 18.61 -10.39 24.81
C GLN A 432 18.08 -11.81 24.62
N GLU A 433 17.04 -12.20 25.36
CA GLU A 433 16.37 -13.50 25.19
C GLU A 433 15.81 -13.69 23.78
N LEU A 434 15.16 -12.67 23.21
CA LEU A 434 14.67 -12.72 21.82
C LEU A 434 15.82 -12.92 20.83
N GLY A 435 16.92 -12.21 20.99
CA GLY A 435 18.11 -12.35 20.15
C GLY A 435 18.74 -13.74 20.22
N GLU A 436 18.86 -14.29 21.44
CA GLU A 436 19.39 -15.63 21.68
C GLU A 436 18.50 -16.73 21.07
N LEU A 437 17.17 -16.61 21.24
CA LEU A 437 16.21 -17.55 20.68
C LEU A 437 16.18 -17.51 19.15
N LEU A 438 16.21 -16.32 18.55
CA LEU A 438 16.31 -16.16 17.09
C LEU A 438 17.59 -16.78 16.54
N PHE A 439 18.73 -16.54 17.19
CA PHE A 439 20.00 -17.12 16.78
C PHE A 439 19.97 -18.65 16.87
N LYS A 440 19.45 -19.19 17.97
CA LYS A 440 19.28 -20.64 18.16
C LYS A 440 18.39 -21.26 17.08
N ASN A 441 17.25 -20.66 16.78
CA ASN A 441 16.33 -21.15 15.76
C ASN A 441 16.96 -21.11 14.36
N PHE A 442 17.68 -20.04 14.04
CA PHE A 442 18.42 -19.92 12.79
C PHE A 442 19.50 -21.01 12.66
N LYS A 443 20.24 -21.29 13.73
CA LYS A 443 21.23 -22.37 13.80
C LYS A 443 20.59 -23.74 13.56
N ALA A 444 19.47 -24.01 14.21
CA ALA A 444 18.72 -25.26 14.05
C ALA A 444 18.22 -25.43 12.61
N LEU A 445 17.66 -24.38 12.00
CA LEU A 445 17.16 -24.38 10.63
C LEU A 445 18.30 -24.69 9.63
N LEU A 446 19.46 -24.06 9.78
CA LEU A 446 20.64 -24.35 8.95
C LEU A 446 21.11 -25.80 9.09
N SER A 447 21.15 -26.30 10.34
CA SER A 447 21.53 -27.69 10.61
C SER A 447 20.58 -28.69 9.93
N ASN A 448 19.27 -28.40 9.96
CA ASN A 448 18.23 -29.22 9.32
C ASN A 448 18.30 -29.17 7.78
N LEU A 449 18.81 -28.08 7.21
CA LEU A 449 19.14 -27.96 5.79
C LEU A 449 20.49 -28.61 5.41
N GLY A 450 21.18 -29.23 6.38
CA GLY A 450 22.47 -29.91 6.16
C GLY A 450 23.68 -28.98 6.09
N CYS A 451 23.50 -27.69 6.36
CA CYS A 451 24.57 -26.70 6.45
C CYS A 451 25.12 -26.67 7.89
N SER A 452 26.44 -26.75 8.08
CA SER A 452 27.01 -26.54 9.42
C SER A 452 26.94 -25.06 9.76
N ALA A 453 26.48 -24.72 10.96
CA ALA A 453 26.57 -23.36 11.49
C ALA A 453 28.03 -22.88 11.62
N GLU A 454 29.00 -23.80 11.65
CA GLU A 454 30.43 -23.50 11.61
C GLU A 454 30.87 -22.89 10.27
N TRP A 455 30.07 -23.03 9.20
CA TRP A 455 30.32 -22.31 7.93
C TRP A 455 30.09 -20.80 8.05
N LEU A 456 29.40 -20.36 9.11
CA LEU A 456 29.10 -18.97 9.40
C LEU A 456 30.00 -18.38 10.50
N SER A 457 30.78 -19.20 11.21
CA SER A 457 31.65 -18.74 12.29
C SER A 457 33.04 -18.34 11.79
N TYR A 458 33.54 -17.18 12.23
CA TYR A 458 34.91 -16.73 12.02
C TYR A 458 35.89 -17.43 12.99
N LYS A 459 37.20 -17.39 12.71
CA LYS A 459 38.23 -17.93 13.60
C LYS A 459 38.40 -17.15 14.92
N GLU A 460 37.92 -15.90 14.99
CA GLU A 460 38.05 -15.01 16.16
C GLU A 460 36.72 -14.40 16.65
N GLU A 461 35.58 -14.74 16.04
CA GLU A 461 34.26 -14.18 16.41
C GLU A 461 33.54 -15.19 17.31
N SER A 462 33.03 -14.72 18.45
CA SER A 462 32.28 -15.56 19.39
C SER A 462 30.80 -15.63 19.00
N GLU A 463 30.08 -16.66 19.46
CA GLU A 463 28.61 -16.73 19.28
C GLU A 463 27.91 -15.48 19.86
N LEU A 464 28.53 -14.82 20.85
CA LEU A 464 28.02 -13.59 21.46
C LEU A 464 28.02 -12.41 20.48
N ASP A 465 28.96 -12.33 19.55
CA ASP A 465 29.03 -11.24 18.56
C ASP A 465 27.93 -11.40 17.49
N ALA A 466 27.58 -12.64 17.14
CA ALA A 466 26.44 -12.94 16.27
C ALA A 466 25.10 -12.55 16.92
N ILE A 467 24.94 -12.89 18.20
CA ILE A 467 23.77 -12.50 19.00
C ILE A 467 23.72 -10.97 19.12
N ALA A 468 24.84 -10.30 19.39
CA ALA A 468 24.92 -8.85 19.49
C ALA A 468 24.47 -8.14 18.21
N SER A 469 24.78 -8.69 17.02
CA SER A 469 24.28 -8.16 15.75
C SER A 469 22.75 -8.21 15.63
N ILE A 470 22.14 -9.33 16.05
CA ILE A 470 20.68 -9.49 16.05
C ILE A 470 20.06 -8.54 17.08
N VAL A 471 20.61 -8.48 18.29
CA VAL A 471 20.14 -7.60 19.37
C VAL A 471 20.24 -6.12 18.98
N ASN A 472 21.32 -5.71 18.30
CA ASN A 472 21.48 -4.36 17.77
C ASN A 472 20.44 -4.05 16.69
N THR A 473 20.12 -5.02 15.83
CA THR A 473 19.03 -4.86 14.85
C THR A 473 17.69 -4.68 15.55
N LEU A 474 17.38 -5.52 16.56
CA LEU A 474 16.15 -5.40 17.34
C LEU A 474 16.03 -4.06 18.05
N SER A 475 17.16 -3.46 18.48
CA SER A 475 17.18 -2.14 19.12
C SER A 475 16.71 -1.01 18.20
N GLN A 476 16.77 -1.17 16.88
CA GLN A 476 16.31 -0.16 15.92
C GLN A 476 14.79 0.09 16.04
N PHE A 477 14.02 -0.94 16.41
CA PHE A 477 12.57 -0.84 16.59
C PHE A 477 12.14 -0.13 17.88
N GLU A 478 13.04 0.08 18.85
CA GLU A 478 12.74 0.83 20.07
C GLU A 478 12.75 2.36 19.84
N GLY A 479 13.33 2.79 18.71
CA GLY A 479 13.46 4.20 18.33
C GLY A 479 14.46 4.96 19.20
N SER A 480 15.08 6.01 18.65
CA SER A 480 15.89 6.94 19.44
C SER A 480 15.00 8.03 20.04
N CYS A 481 15.46 8.70 21.11
CA CYS A 481 14.74 9.82 21.72
C CYS A 481 14.37 10.94 20.73
N ILE A 482 15.09 11.05 19.61
CA ILE A 482 14.84 12.05 18.56
C ILE A 482 13.62 11.68 17.69
N CYS A 483 13.31 10.38 17.58
CA CYS A 483 12.26 9.85 16.71
C CYS A 483 11.00 9.37 17.48
N ASN A 484 10.99 9.55 18.81
CA ASN A 484 9.92 9.08 19.67
C ASN A 484 9.10 10.27 20.20
N ASP A 485 7.79 10.29 19.92
CA ASP A 485 6.86 11.27 20.49
C ASP A 485 6.37 10.85 21.90
N GLY A 486 6.69 9.63 22.35
CA GLY A 486 6.31 9.07 23.64
C GLY A 486 7.02 7.74 23.96
N PRO A 487 6.78 7.15 25.14
CA PRO A 487 7.51 5.97 25.63
C PRO A 487 7.27 4.67 24.84
N ASP A 488 6.20 4.61 24.03
CA ASP A 488 5.88 3.46 23.17
C ASP A 488 5.41 3.92 21.77
N GLN A 489 5.98 5.03 21.27
CA GLN A 489 5.67 5.59 19.95
C GLN A 489 6.98 5.90 19.20
N SER A 490 7.12 5.33 18.01
CA SER A 490 8.29 5.53 17.12
C SER A 490 7.82 5.97 15.74
N LYS A 491 8.26 7.16 15.28
CA LYS A 491 7.97 7.66 13.92
C LYS A 491 8.59 6.77 12.84
N LEU A 492 9.71 6.12 13.14
CA LEU A 492 10.37 5.18 12.23
C LEU A 492 9.53 3.92 12.06
N ASN A 493 9.00 3.35 13.15
CA ASN A 493 8.09 2.21 13.05
C ASN A 493 6.78 2.61 12.36
N GLN A 494 6.28 3.83 12.59
CA GLN A 494 5.13 4.37 11.86
C GLN A 494 5.39 4.40 10.35
N LEU A 495 6.59 4.82 9.92
CA LEU A 495 6.98 4.77 8.51
C LEU A 495 7.01 3.34 7.95
N LEU A 496 7.58 2.39 8.69
CA LEU A 496 7.61 0.98 8.27
C LEU A 496 6.19 0.42 8.10
N ILE A 497 5.33 0.63 9.09
CA ILE A 497 3.96 0.10 9.08
C ILE A 497 3.10 0.77 8.01
N ILE A 498 3.23 2.08 7.78
CA ILE A 498 2.43 2.74 6.74
C ILE A 498 2.85 2.27 5.34
N GLN A 499 4.14 2.10 5.09
CA GLN A 499 4.63 1.57 3.80
C GLN A 499 4.17 0.12 3.58
N ALA A 500 4.18 -0.70 4.62
CA ALA A 500 3.65 -2.06 4.56
C ALA A 500 2.13 -2.06 4.33
N LEU A 501 1.38 -1.16 4.99
CA LEU A 501 -0.06 -1.02 4.81
C LEU A 501 -0.39 -0.59 3.38
N ASP A 502 0.28 0.43 2.85
CA ASP A 502 0.09 0.92 1.48
C ASP A 502 0.39 -0.17 0.46
N LEU A 503 1.44 -0.96 0.65
CA LEU A 503 1.76 -2.10 -0.20
C LEU A 503 0.63 -3.16 -0.16
N ILE A 504 0.17 -3.54 1.04
CA ILE A 504 -0.90 -4.51 1.19
C ILE A 504 -2.17 -3.99 0.51
N ILE A 505 -2.55 -2.74 0.74
CA ILE A 505 -3.72 -2.13 0.12
C ILE A 505 -3.55 -2.03 -1.39
N ALA A 506 -2.37 -1.66 -1.90
CA ALA A 506 -2.08 -1.62 -3.34
C ALA A 506 -2.28 -2.98 -4.02
N ARG A 507 -1.93 -4.06 -3.32
CA ARG A 507 -2.07 -5.43 -3.81
C ARG A 507 -3.51 -5.93 -3.73
N LEU A 508 -4.24 -5.57 -2.68
CA LEU A 508 -5.63 -5.97 -2.46
C LEU A 508 -6.62 -5.15 -3.31
N TYR A 509 -6.33 -3.86 -3.47
CA TYR A 509 -7.12 -2.86 -4.18
C TYR A 509 -6.26 -2.18 -5.26
N PRO A 510 -5.83 -2.91 -6.31
CA PRO A 510 -5.06 -2.34 -7.40
C PRO A 510 -5.81 -1.23 -8.15
N GLU A 511 -7.13 -1.14 -8.00
CA GLU A 511 -7.97 -0.06 -8.52
C GLU A 511 -7.65 1.30 -7.86
N LEU A 512 -7.10 1.30 -6.64
CA LEU A 512 -6.69 2.51 -5.94
C LEU A 512 -5.33 3.02 -6.41
N VAL A 513 -4.44 2.10 -6.80
CA VAL A 513 -3.04 2.41 -7.15
C VAL A 513 -2.84 2.55 -8.65
N LYS A 514 -3.62 1.84 -9.47
CA LYS A 514 -3.68 2.13 -10.90
C LYS A 514 -4.41 3.45 -11.06
N PRO A 515 -3.73 4.54 -11.40
CA PRO A 515 -4.43 5.68 -11.90
C PRO A 515 -4.68 5.31 -13.36
N THR A 516 -5.76 4.57 -13.63
CA THR A 516 -6.28 4.45 -15.00
C THR A 516 -6.27 5.86 -15.59
N GLY A 517 -6.76 6.85 -14.83
CA GLY A 517 -6.61 8.27 -15.09
C GLY A 517 -5.22 8.74 -15.54
N VAL A 518 -4.10 8.49 -14.84
CA VAL A 518 -2.77 9.03 -15.20
C VAL A 518 -2.27 8.42 -16.51
N ARG A 519 -2.34 7.10 -16.67
CA ARG A 519 -1.86 6.45 -17.89
C ARG A 519 -2.76 6.80 -19.09
N ASN A 520 -4.07 6.85 -18.88
CA ASN A 520 -5.02 7.31 -19.88
C ASN A 520 -4.78 8.78 -20.23
N THR A 521 -4.47 9.62 -19.23
CA THR A 521 -4.15 11.04 -19.44
C THR A 521 -2.82 11.18 -20.18
N LEU A 522 -1.82 10.35 -19.90
CA LEU A 522 -0.59 10.31 -20.70
C LEU A 522 -0.86 9.89 -22.15
N GLU A 523 -1.70 8.88 -22.38
CA GLU A 523 -2.16 8.49 -23.72
C GLU A 523 -2.90 9.64 -24.43
N LEU A 524 -3.74 10.39 -23.71
CA LEU A 524 -4.43 11.58 -24.20
C LEU A 524 -3.47 12.70 -24.61
N PHE A 525 -2.47 13.02 -23.77
CA PHE A 525 -1.48 14.07 -24.08
C PHE A 525 -0.53 13.65 -25.21
N ALA A 526 -0.13 12.37 -25.28
CA ALA A 526 0.71 11.86 -26.34
C ALA A 526 -0.05 11.79 -27.67
N LEU A 527 -1.18 11.06 -27.70
CA LEU A 527 -1.85 10.62 -28.92
C LEU A 527 -3.24 11.20 -29.14
N GLY A 528 -3.88 11.84 -28.15
CA GLY A 528 -5.25 12.35 -28.21
C GLY A 528 -5.36 13.86 -28.46
N ASN A 529 -6.57 14.42 -28.31
CA ASN A 529 -6.87 15.84 -28.41
C ASN A 529 -7.94 16.26 -27.38
N TYR A 530 -8.28 17.54 -27.35
CA TYR A 530 -9.30 18.04 -26.42
C TYR A 530 -10.69 17.42 -26.64
N ASP A 531 -11.04 17.05 -27.88
CA ASP A 531 -12.31 16.36 -28.18
C ASP A 531 -12.36 14.96 -27.55
N SER A 532 -11.27 14.18 -27.66
CA SER A 532 -11.12 12.88 -27.00
C SER A 532 -11.27 13.00 -25.48
N TYR A 533 -10.74 14.06 -24.86
CA TYR A 533 -10.91 14.34 -23.43
C TYR A 533 -12.38 14.51 -23.04
N LEU A 534 -13.17 15.21 -23.85
CA LEU A 534 -14.58 15.43 -23.58
C LEU A 534 -15.40 14.13 -23.72
N ARG A 535 -15.07 13.27 -24.69
CA ARG A 535 -15.76 12.00 -24.94
C ARG A 535 -15.58 11.00 -23.80
N HIS A 536 -14.37 10.94 -23.22
CA HIS A 536 -14.02 9.98 -22.17
C HIS A 536 -13.66 10.67 -20.84
N LYS A 537 -14.36 11.77 -20.50
CA LYS A 537 -14.03 12.61 -19.34
C LYS A 537 -13.97 11.84 -18.01
N SER A 538 -14.81 10.81 -17.84
CA SER A 538 -14.82 9.97 -16.63
C SER A 538 -13.58 9.08 -16.49
N ASP A 539 -12.86 8.85 -17.58
CA ASP A 539 -11.77 7.88 -17.65
C ASP A 539 -10.38 8.54 -17.62
N PHE A 540 -10.33 9.87 -17.70
CA PHE A 540 -9.13 10.71 -17.55
C PHE A 540 -9.07 11.39 -16.18
N LEU A 541 -7.90 11.91 -15.82
CA LEU A 541 -7.79 12.79 -14.65
C LEU A 541 -8.47 14.13 -14.95
N GLU A 542 -9.08 14.72 -13.92
CA GLU A 542 -9.57 16.08 -13.99
C GLU A 542 -8.39 17.04 -14.22
N LEU A 543 -8.40 17.71 -15.38
CA LEU A 543 -7.31 18.58 -15.79
C LEU A 543 -7.40 19.92 -15.05
N SER A 544 -6.30 20.30 -14.39
CA SER A 544 -6.13 21.67 -13.89
C SER A 544 -6.12 22.68 -15.05
N PRO A 545 -6.41 23.96 -14.81
CA PRO A 545 -6.47 24.98 -15.87
C PRO A 545 -5.20 25.06 -16.73
N CYS A 546 -4.03 24.87 -16.13
CA CYS A 546 -2.76 24.86 -16.86
C CYS A 546 -2.60 23.62 -17.76
N MET A 547 -3.04 22.45 -17.31
CA MET A 547 -2.98 21.21 -18.09
C MET A 547 -4.02 21.21 -19.21
N ALA A 548 -5.22 21.77 -18.96
CA ALA A 548 -6.23 21.98 -19.98
C ALA A 548 -5.71 22.93 -21.09
N LYS A 549 -5.06 24.04 -20.71
CA LYS A 549 -4.41 24.95 -21.68
C LYS A 549 -3.37 24.22 -22.52
N LYS A 550 -2.51 23.40 -21.90
CA LYS A 550 -1.51 22.60 -22.62
C LYS A 550 -2.13 21.59 -23.59
N LEU A 551 -3.26 20.97 -23.23
CA LEU A 551 -3.98 20.06 -24.12
C LEU A 551 -4.60 20.82 -25.31
N VAL A 552 -5.07 22.05 -25.10
CA VAL A 552 -5.52 22.95 -26.17
C VAL A 552 -4.36 23.31 -27.10
N GLU A 553 -3.19 23.69 -26.58
CA GLU A 553 -1.98 23.97 -27.38
C GLU A 553 -1.61 22.75 -28.26
N LEU A 554 -1.61 21.54 -27.70
CA LEU A 554 -1.35 20.30 -28.44
C LEU A 554 -2.42 20.01 -29.51
N THR A 555 -3.67 20.36 -29.24
CA THR A 555 -4.76 20.24 -30.21
C THR A 555 -4.57 21.22 -31.37
N LEU A 556 -4.13 22.45 -31.09
CA LEU A 556 -3.82 23.47 -32.11
C LEU A 556 -2.59 23.12 -32.94
N ILE A 557 -1.55 22.52 -32.35
CA ILE A 557 -0.40 21.98 -33.12
C ILE A 557 -0.90 20.94 -34.14
N SER A 558 -1.88 20.14 -33.76
CA SER A 558 -2.44 19.12 -34.65
C SER A 558 -3.29 19.76 -35.74
N ALA A 559 -4.06 20.79 -35.39
CA ALA A 559 -4.80 21.58 -36.37
C ALA A 559 -3.86 22.28 -37.39
N CYS A 560 -2.69 22.74 -36.94
CA CYS A 560 -1.65 23.32 -37.77
C CYS A 560 -1.10 22.29 -38.77
N ASN A 561 -0.76 21.07 -38.32
CA ASN A 561 -0.28 19.99 -39.20
C ASN A 561 -1.31 19.59 -40.26
N GLU A 562 -2.59 19.64 -39.92
CA GLU A 562 -3.65 19.28 -40.86
C GLU A 562 -3.96 20.36 -41.90
N ASN A 563 -3.73 21.63 -41.52
CA ASN A 563 -4.08 22.80 -42.33
C ASN A 563 -2.86 23.60 -42.76
N GLU A 564 -1.70 22.94 -42.84
CA GLU A 564 -0.46 23.56 -43.27
C GLU A 564 -0.64 24.21 -44.67
N GLY A 565 -0.29 25.49 -44.76
CA GLY A 565 -0.49 26.32 -45.95
C GLY A 565 -1.92 26.83 -46.19
N ARG A 566 -2.90 26.46 -45.36
CA ARG A 566 -4.32 26.85 -45.51
C ARG A 566 -4.72 27.94 -44.52
N GLU A 567 -5.69 28.75 -44.94
CA GLU A 567 -6.36 29.76 -44.12
C GLU A 567 -7.65 29.17 -43.53
N VAL A 568 -7.80 29.23 -42.21
CA VAL A 568 -8.91 28.64 -41.45
C VAL A 568 -9.54 29.69 -40.56
N SER A 569 -10.88 29.76 -40.50
CA SER A 569 -11.57 30.68 -39.60
C SER A 569 -11.57 30.18 -38.15
N PHE A 570 -11.60 31.11 -37.19
CA PHE A 570 -11.69 30.80 -35.77
C PHE A 570 -12.97 30.02 -35.43
N GLU A 571 -14.08 30.26 -36.13
CA GLU A 571 -15.32 29.49 -35.95
C GLU A 571 -15.15 28.02 -36.29
N VAL A 572 -14.44 27.71 -37.37
CA VAL A 572 -14.16 26.33 -37.81
C VAL A 572 -13.23 25.64 -36.82
N LEU A 573 -12.19 26.31 -36.34
CA LEU A 573 -11.29 25.76 -35.31
C LEU A 573 -12.03 25.48 -34.00
N MET A 574 -12.89 26.41 -33.57
CA MET A 574 -13.66 26.23 -32.33
C MET A 574 -14.67 25.09 -32.41
N ARG A 575 -15.25 24.85 -33.60
CA ARG A 575 -16.24 23.79 -33.82
C ARG A 575 -15.59 22.43 -34.03
N ASP A 576 -14.62 22.33 -34.93
CA ASP A 576 -14.09 21.04 -35.39
C ASP A 576 -13.15 20.40 -34.34
N TYR A 577 -12.64 21.19 -33.39
CA TYR A 577 -11.79 20.71 -32.28
C TYR A 577 -12.44 20.85 -30.89
N SER A 578 -13.75 21.14 -30.83
CA SER A 578 -14.53 21.23 -29.58
C SER A 578 -13.98 22.19 -28.51
N LEU A 579 -13.27 23.24 -28.92
CA LEU A 579 -12.58 24.19 -28.02
C LEU A 579 -13.51 25.18 -27.30
N LYS A 580 -14.80 25.23 -27.70
CA LYS A 580 -15.81 26.10 -27.07
C LYS A 580 -15.92 25.91 -25.56
N SER A 581 -15.81 24.68 -25.08
CA SER A 581 -15.90 24.38 -23.65
C SER A 581 -14.62 24.70 -22.87
N ALA A 582 -13.45 24.67 -23.53
CA ALA A 582 -12.16 25.00 -22.92
C ALA A 582 -11.96 26.51 -22.76
N LEU A 583 -12.49 27.30 -23.70
CA LEU A 583 -12.24 28.73 -23.83
C LEU A 583 -13.48 29.59 -23.47
N GLU A 584 -14.48 28.99 -22.82
CA GLU A 584 -15.75 29.65 -22.46
C GLU A 584 -16.44 30.35 -23.66
N GLY A 585 -16.22 29.84 -24.87
CA GLY A 585 -16.75 30.42 -26.11
C GLY A 585 -16.14 31.77 -26.53
N ARG A 586 -15.03 32.22 -25.93
CA ARG A 586 -14.41 33.52 -26.25
C ARG A 586 -13.33 33.37 -27.33
N TYR A 587 -13.48 34.07 -28.46
CA TYR A 587 -12.50 34.08 -29.55
C TYR A 587 -11.19 34.77 -29.14
N GLU A 588 -11.27 35.80 -28.29
CA GLU A 588 -10.12 36.51 -27.72
C GLU A 588 -9.17 35.56 -26.98
N ALA A 589 -9.72 34.55 -26.29
CA ALA A 589 -8.91 33.57 -25.57
C ALA A 589 -8.16 32.61 -26.52
N LEU A 590 -8.75 32.29 -27.68
CA LEU A 590 -8.09 31.50 -28.72
C LEU A 590 -6.92 32.28 -29.34
N GLU A 591 -7.13 33.56 -29.62
CA GLU A 591 -6.12 34.45 -30.18
C GLU A 591 -4.92 34.62 -29.25
N VAL A 592 -5.18 34.85 -27.95
CA VAL A 592 -4.12 34.93 -26.93
C VAL A 592 -3.29 33.64 -26.87
N ILE A 593 -3.93 32.47 -26.94
CA ILE A 593 -3.21 31.19 -26.97
C ILE A 593 -2.38 31.06 -28.25
N LEU A 594 -2.91 31.44 -29.41
CA LEU A 594 -2.16 31.40 -30.67
C LEU A 594 -0.96 32.35 -30.66
N MET A 595 -1.12 33.58 -30.14
CA MET A 595 -0.01 34.52 -29.95
C MET A 595 1.07 33.92 -29.04
N GLU A 596 0.68 33.37 -27.88
CA GLU A 596 1.62 32.70 -26.98
C GLU A 596 2.34 31.51 -27.64
N MET A 597 1.64 30.74 -28.48
CA MET A 597 2.24 29.60 -29.18
C MET A 597 3.25 30.05 -30.24
N ILE A 598 3.00 31.17 -30.92
CA ILE A 598 3.94 31.80 -31.86
C ILE A 598 5.16 32.31 -31.09
N ASP A 599 4.96 33.02 -29.98
CA ASP A 599 6.05 33.55 -29.13
C ASP A 599 6.93 32.43 -28.55
N LYS A 600 6.32 31.27 -28.21
CA LYS A 600 7.02 30.07 -27.74
C LYS A 600 7.68 29.26 -28.87
N ASN A 601 7.60 29.72 -30.13
CA ASN A 601 8.10 29.02 -31.32
C ASN A 601 7.52 27.59 -31.47
N LEU A 602 6.24 27.38 -31.11
CA LEU A 602 5.57 26.09 -31.30
C LEU A 602 4.99 25.95 -32.71
N ILE A 603 4.52 27.06 -33.29
CA ILE A 603 3.90 27.15 -34.61
C ILE A 603 4.35 28.42 -35.33
N ILE A 604 4.32 28.39 -36.66
CA ILE A 604 4.41 29.57 -37.52
C ILE A 604 3.03 29.80 -38.12
N ALA A 605 2.39 30.90 -37.76
CA ALA A 605 1.07 31.25 -38.25
C ALA A 605 0.91 32.77 -38.41
N SER A 606 0.08 33.18 -39.38
CA SER A 606 -0.32 34.58 -39.59
C SER A 606 -1.81 34.72 -39.30
N MET A 607 -2.19 35.69 -38.47
CA MET A 607 -3.58 35.94 -38.09
C MET A 607 -4.11 37.21 -38.76
N ASP A 608 -5.35 37.16 -39.24
CA ASP A 608 -6.11 38.31 -39.77
C ASP A 608 -7.31 38.53 -38.84
N GLU A 609 -7.17 39.50 -37.93
CA GLU A 609 -8.15 39.86 -36.90
C GLU A 609 -9.46 40.38 -37.53
N GLY A 610 -9.38 41.11 -38.65
CA GLY A 610 -10.54 41.68 -39.34
C GLY A 610 -11.43 40.62 -40.00
N LYS A 611 -10.88 39.46 -40.35
CA LYS A 611 -11.62 38.30 -40.88
C LYS A 611 -11.83 37.17 -39.87
N GLY A 612 -11.18 37.23 -38.71
CA GLY A 612 -11.18 36.15 -37.73
C GLY A 612 -10.60 34.85 -38.29
N THR A 613 -9.47 34.95 -39.00
CA THR A 613 -8.82 33.80 -39.66
C THR A 613 -7.36 33.65 -39.26
N VAL A 614 -6.87 32.42 -39.31
CA VAL A 614 -5.47 32.08 -39.13
C VAL A 614 -4.97 31.26 -40.30
N LYS A 615 -3.83 31.65 -40.85
CA LYS A 615 -3.09 30.91 -41.85
C LYS A 615 -1.93 30.18 -41.18
N PHE A 616 -2.02 28.86 -41.10
CA PHE A 616 -0.95 28.01 -40.60
C PHE A 616 0.12 27.83 -41.67
N LEU A 617 1.37 28.11 -41.35
CA LEU A 617 2.49 27.97 -42.29
C LEU A 617 3.27 26.68 -42.03
N GLU A 618 3.65 26.43 -40.78
CA GLU A 618 4.44 25.26 -40.38
C GLU A 618 4.27 25.03 -38.87
N SER A 619 4.33 23.77 -38.41
CA SER A 619 4.50 23.49 -36.99
C SER A 619 5.96 23.16 -36.69
N LEU A 620 6.49 23.76 -35.63
CA LEU A 620 7.89 23.57 -35.22
C LEU A 620 8.03 22.50 -34.13
N SER A 621 6.91 22.11 -33.51
CA SER A 621 6.86 21.10 -32.46
C SER A 621 6.27 19.79 -32.97
N VAL A 622 7.04 18.70 -32.82
CA VAL A 622 6.62 17.35 -33.20
C VAL A 622 5.77 16.72 -32.10
N ARG A 623 4.71 16.00 -32.48
CA ARG A 623 3.91 15.16 -31.58
C ARG A 623 4.24 13.68 -31.78
N ASP A 624 3.95 12.87 -30.76
CA ASP A 624 4.12 11.42 -30.84
C ASP A 624 3.25 10.78 -31.93
N ALA A 625 3.77 9.73 -32.56
CA ALA A 625 3.10 8.96 -33.59
C ALA A 625 2.69 7.59 -33.08
N TYR A 626 1.49 7.13 -33.46
CA TYR A 626 0.96 5.84 -33.08
C TYR A 626 1.47 4.73 -34.02
N ASN A 627 2.01 3.67 -33.43
CA ASN A 627 2.38 2.45 -34.12
C ASN A 627 1.78 1.24 -33.39
N SER A 628 0.82 0.58 -34.04
CA SER A 628 0.09 -0.57 -33.51
C SER A 628 0.98 -1.80 -33.26
N ASP A 629 2.16 -1.88 -33.89
CA ASP A 629 3.13 -2.95 -33.63
C ASP A 629 3.89 -2.76 -32.30
N ARG A 630 3.91 -1.53 -31.77
CA ARG A 630 4.69 -1.15 -30.58
C ARG A 630 3.83 -0.74 -29.38
N TYR A 631 2.61 -0.26 -29.62
CA TYR A 631 1.73 0.26 -28.59
C TYR A 631 0.29 -0.19 -28.80
N THR A 632 -0.39 -0.55 -27.71
CA THR A 632 -1.83 -0.88 -27.70
C THR A 632 -2.58 0.22 -26.98
N LEU A 633 -3.57 0.82 -27.66
CA LEU A 633 -4.43 1.86 -27.10
C LEU A 633 -5.26 1.34 -25.93
N GLN A 634 -5.45 2.17 -24.91
CA GLN A 634 -6.25 1.80 -23.73
C GLN A 634 -7.66 2.36 -23.81
N ILE A 635 -7.79 3.62 -24.24
CA ILE A 635 -9.08 4.33 -24.29
C ILE A 635 -9.35 4.88 -25.67
N LEU A 636 -8.33 5.48 -26.29
CA LEU A 636 -8.51 6.09 -27.60
C LEU A 636 -8.80 5.01 -28.65
N GLU A 637 -9.72 5.29 -29.57
CA GLU A 637 -9.96 4.42 -30.72
C GLU A 637 -8.99 4.78 -31.86
N GLU A 638 -8.64 3.79 -32.70
CA GLU A 638 -7.78 4.03 -33.87
C GLU A 638 -8.33 5.10 -34.83
N LYS A 639 -9.66 5.26 -34.86
CA LYS A 639 -10.34 6.31 -35.63
C LYS A 639 -10.03 7.72 -35.13
N GLU A 640 -9.81 7.88 -33.83
CA GLU A 640 -9.55 9.18 -33.21
C GLU A 640 -8.10 9.64 -33.44
N ILE A 641 -7.18 8.68 -33.60
CA ILE A 641 -5.76 8.94 -33.80
C ILE A 641 -5.30 8.68 -35.24
N ARG A 642 -6.26 8.49 -36.15
CA ARG A 642 -6.06 8.12 -37.55
C ARG A 642 -4.93 8.90 -38.23
N LYS A 643 -4.93 10.22 -38.05
CA LYS A 643 -3.98 11.16 -38.66
C LYS A 643 -2.57 11.10 -38.07
N ARG A 644 -2.38 10.36 -36.98
CA ARG A 644 -1.09 10.13 -36.31
C ARG A 644 -0.65 8.67 -36.41
N SER A 645 -1.39 7.84 -37.14
CA SER A 645 -1.04 6.43 -37.37
C SER A 645 0.08 6.32 -38.41
N VAL A 646 1.18 5.69 -38.02
CA VAL A 646 2.32 5.41 -38.91
C VAL A 646 1.89 4.51 -40.08
N GLN A 647 0.98 3.57 -39.83
CA GLN A 647 0.49 2.65 -40.87
C GLN A 647 -0.31 3.39 -41.94
N GLU A 648 -1.16 4.33 -41.54
CA GLU A 648 -1.92 5.14 -42.49
C GLU A 648 -1.07 6.16 -43.24
N ALA A 649 -0.12 6.80 -42.55
CA ALA A 649 0.84 7.68 -43.21
C ALA A 649 1.63 6.94 -44.29
N ARG A 650 2.05 5.70 -44.01
CA ARG A 650 2.73 4.84 -44.97
C ARG A 650 1.87 4.52 -46.18
N THR A 651 0.62 4.09 -45.98
CA THR A 651 -0.28 3.75 -47.10
C THR A 651 -0.60 4.98 -47.95
N PHE A 652 -0.75 6.15 -47.33
CA PHE A 652 -0.92 7.42 -48.04
C PHE A 652 0.30 7.78 -48.88
N LEU A 653 1.52 7.68 -48.31
CA LEU A 653 2.76 7.99 -49.03
C LEU A 653 3.00 7.01 -50.18
N GLU A 654 2.76 5.70 -49.97
CA GLU A 654 2.84 4.69 -51.04
C GLU A 654 1.84 4.99 -52.16
N HIS A 655 0.60 5.35 -51.80
CA HIS A 655 -0.40 5.74 -52.79
C HIS A 655 0.02 7.00 -53.57
N TYR A 656 0.50 8.03 -52.89
CA TYR A 656 0.94 9.28 -53.52
C TYR A 656 2.16 9.07 -54.42
N LEU A 657 3.13 8.27 -53.99
CA LEU A 657 4.30 7.88 -54.77
C LEU A 657 3.85 7.20 -56.08
N ASN A 658 2.99 6.20 -55.98
CA ASN A 658 2.56 5.39 -57.11
C ASN A 658 1.63 6.12 -58.08
N THR A 659 0.81 7.06 -57.60
CA THR A 659 -0.20 7.75 -58.42
C THR A 659 0.21 9.11 -58.94
N ARG A 660 1.13 9.81 -58.27
CA ARG A 660 1.54 11.17 -58.63
C ARG A 660 3.00 11.25 -59.03
N ILE A 661 3.91 10.75 -58.19
CA ILE A 661 5.34 10.96 -58.38
C ILE A 661 5.89 10.08 -59.50
N VAL A 662 5.62 8.76 -59.45
CA VAL A 662 6.12 7.81 -60.45
C VAL A 662 5.59 8.13 -61.86
N PRO A 663 4.29 8.42 -62.05
CA PRO A 663 3.77 8.82 -63.37
C PRO A 663 4.37 10.14 -63.86
N ALA A 664 4.49 11.16 -63.01
CA ALA A 664 5.08 12.44 -63.41
C ALA A 664 6.57 12.31 -63.79
N GLN A 665 7.33 11.43 -63.12
CA GLN A 665 8.70 11.13 -63.51
C GLN A 665 8.80 10.39 -64.84
N ALA A 666 7.85 9.50 -65.15
CA ALA A 666 7.78 8.82 -66.44
C ALA A 666 7.46 9.81 -67.57
N GLU A 667 6.47 10.69 -67.38
CA GLU A 667 6.11 11.74 -68.33
C GLU A 667 7.28 12.71 -68.61
N LEU A 668 8.03 13.10 -67.57
CA LEU A 668 9.21 13.96 -67.73
C LEU A 668 10.35 13.27 -68.48
N LYS A 669 10.52 11.95 -68.32
CA LYS A 669 11.53 11.18 -69.06
C LYS A 669 11.13 10.99 -70.52
N ASP A 670 9.85 10.74 -70.79
CA ASP A 670 9.33 10.61 -72.16
C ASP A 670 9.36 11.95 -72.91
N ALA A 671 9.09 13.06 -72.21
CA ALA A 671 9.25 14.42 -72.75
C ALA A 671 10.72 14.79 -73.01
N GLY A 672 11.67 14.29 -72.20
CA GLY A 672 13.11 14.47 -72.42
C GLY A 672 13.66 13.62 -73.58
N ALA A 673 13.09 12.44 -73.81
CA ALA A 673 13.47 11.55 -74.91
C ALA A 673 12.91 11.96 -76.28
N SER A 674 11.88 12.81 -76.31
CA SER A 674 11.28 13.38 -77.54
C SER A 674 11.88 14.75 -77.93
N ALA A 675 12.82 15.27 -77.13
CA ALA A 675 13.56 16.51 -77.39
C ALA A 675 15.04 16.28 -77.82
N GLN A 676 15.45 15.03 -78.03
CA GLN A 676 16.67 14.63 -78.73
C GLN A 676 16.31 14.07 -80.11
#